data_AF-A0A9P4TPG2-F1
#
_entry.id   AF-A0A9P4TPG2-F1
#
_cell.length_a   1.000
_cell.length_b   1.000
_cell.length_c   1.000
_cell.angle_alpha   90.00
_cell.angle_beta   90.00
_cell.angle_gamma   90.00
#
_symmetry.space_group_name_H-M   'P 1'
#
loop_
_entity.id
_entity.type
_entity.pdbx_description
1 polymer ?
#
loop_
_entity_poly.entity_id
_entity_poly.type
_entity_poly.pdbx_seq_one_letter_code
_entity_poly.pdbx_strand_id
1 'polypeptide(L)'
;MASPQSPAASVSSASSRHSIEQDHSRPQTLEDLVGHFVAAKRSLNTQTVLWRANEIVTTARELLEENAILAAKNAAIRNIVDQQVETLEAARRGVDIVEAEVQAEFKQLLHDLDTSFAGLNSTLTVLRETPIEAALQPSGTPQKHLYDFIDLAAVTNLEGTLRECIDRYNSATTTLGESNDAFDTALDNLHSSIENVPMTPATTSNPSPIPILYHDLEGHAKEAAQAFQGLVQHYDLCVTALRHTEGGSAAVTLATGDAPSQSGDEFAAPPEPMSEEERREMLSVLQKDATEVDEVVSEIRERGSEMTLLLTQIENHINHLRNEASALSSILQMIAQITTEVRSHILTSRSFHISWLDDTRPTLLSGIDEWENQRVFYERFDYAYAELLVEVSSRRRRHEKAKRKAEEAQKELDRLFAEDERARAQFTLTQGDFLPLDIWPGLRDAPRQYEVRAVPMGIHDSEEEEEQRYFYVALAVFLVFLSFSFFLFRSGPVAYNEVFKSPYSSNIGTATKPTLRDTIVALFDSIRIDPTYSGYQDSTGKYFEGGSKITWTEPLKSKILIVDIDTRVPTGTNEILNPDKLDWQSLDMSGGQLVSNAVMNHYLYAQIHGYDYKLYSARSIPDHYNTWIMPHVFHELVPEYDFVVAMDADVTVSHLEVPLEWMFNRWGITRNTSMALPWDTEEFRNNKSISTDSYDLRVLNTGFVVAQNSPLTMSMLSAWKDCTSETRYPGCGKWKQEWSHEQRAFSEYIRHDPEFNVSSETIVGISCDDAVGWPGFKNDVNRDYPITECNGNFLRHHTLMKSKTKDSSAGSVMQALSQVLQIAVLQNIDKVWYEEPEKKGVEEKVELESDGPTKLAGLLVDTEPAPQEAREHGATGNLVPILEEGVL
;
A
#
# COMPACT_ATOMS: atom_id res chain seq x y z
N MET A 1 8.20 32.44 -53.39
CA MET A 1 8.75 33.76 -53.75
C MET A 1 10.27 33.57 -53.76
N ALA A 2 10.93 33.55 -54.92
CA ALA A 2 11.27 34.68 -55.79
C ALA A 2 12.41 35.55 -55.22
N SER A 3 13.52 35.66 -55.97
CA SER A 3 14.78 36.34 -55.60
C SER A 3 14.72 37.87 -55.66
N PRO A 4 15.71 38.55 -55.05
CA PRO A 4 16.59 39.50 -55.76
C PRO A 4 18.08 39.16 -55.50
N GLN A 5 19.05 39.29 -56.42
CA GLN A 5 19.59 40.43 -57.18
C GLN A 5 20.33 41.53 -56.37
N SER A 6 21.53 41.86 -56.85
CA SER A 6 22.58 42.70 -56.23
C SER A 6 22.31 44.22 -56.29
N PRO A 7 23.20 45.02 -55.65
CA PRO A 7 23.85 46.10 -56.41
C PRO A 7 25.37 46.23 -56.17
N ALA A 8 26.04 46.95 -57.07
CA ALA A 8 27.40 47.49 -56.95
C ALA A 8 27.39 48.87 -56.21
N ALA A 9 28.47 49.64 -55.97
CA ALA A 9 29.82 49.67 -56.55
C ALA A 9 30.87 50.41 -55.66
N SER A 10 32.14 50.11 -55.95
CA SER A 10 33.39 50.93 -55.91
C SER A 10 33.48 52.30 -55.19
N VAL A 11 34.59 52.49 -54.43
CA VAL A 11 35.56 53.62 -54.64
C VAL A 11 37.00 53.13 -54.39
N SER A 12 37.96 53.68 -55.12
CA SER A 12 39.37 53.27 -55.20
C SER A 12 40.30 53.91 -54.15
N SER A 13 41.39 53.22 -53.83
CA SER A 13 42.69 53.87 -53.58
C SER A 13 43.78 53.14 -54.35
N ALA A 14 44.49 53.85 -55.23
CA ALA A 14 45.53 53.28 -56.08
C ALA A 14 46.90 53.39 -55.42
N SER A 15 47.71 52.33 -55.48
CA SER A 15 49.16 52.47 -55.54
C SER A 15 49.79 51.34 -56.36
N SER A 16 50.70 51.74 -57.26
CA SER A 16 51.69 50.92 -57.97
C SER A 16 51.38 49.44 -58.23
N ARG A 17 50.81 49.14 -59.40
CA ARG A 17 51.18 47.91 -60.12
C ARG A 17 52.64 48.04 -60.52
N HIS A 18 53.54 47.32 -59.85
CA HIS A 18 54.85 47.01 -60.44
C HIS A 18 54.71 45.73 -61.26
N SER A 19 55.17 45.80 -62.52
CA SER A 19 55.24 44.67 -63.44
C SER A 19 56.26 43.64 -62.95
N ILE A 20 55.80 42.44 -62.60
CA ILE A 20 56.64 41.26 -62.33
C ILE A 20 56.23 40.12 -63.27
N GLU A 21 56.36 40.37 -64.57
CA GLU A 21 56.43 39.33 -65.62
C GLU A 21 57.75 39.50 -66.39
N GLN A 22 58.88 39.60 -65.67
CA GLN A 22 60.24 39.63 -66.23
C GLN A 22 61.35 39.63 -65.14
N ASP A 23 61.57 38.52 -64.41
CA ASP A 23 62.90 38.26 -63.80
C ASP A 23 63.25 36.78 -63.49
N HIS A 24 62.72 35.80 -64.24
CA HIS A 24 63.09 34.38 -64.08
C HIS A 24 64.45 33.99 -64.69
N SER A 25 65.28 34.96 -65.08
CA SER A 25 66.56 34.71 -65.78
C SER A 25 67.72 35.60 -65.31
N ARG A 26 67.65 36.17 -64.11
CA ARG A 26 68.76 36.83 -63.45
C ARG A 26 69.43 35.87 -62.48
N PRO A 27 70.77 35.69 -62.51
CA PRO A 27 71.45 34.89 -61.49
C PRO A 27 71.34 35.57 -60.14
N GLN A 28 70.82 34.85 -59.13
CA GLN A 28 70.70 35.35 -57.77
C GLN A 28 72.06 35.76 -57.21
N THR A 29 72.11 36.92 -56.59
CA THR A 29 73.30 37.43 -55.92
C THR A 29 73.32 37.01 -54.46
N LEU A 30 74.50 37.08 -53.83
CA LEU A 30 74.65 36.82 -52.40
C LEU A 30 73.79 37.77 -51.53
N GLU A 31 73.55 39.00 -52.00
CA GLU A 31 72.70 39.98 -51.34
C GLU A 31 71.22 39.54 -51.35
N ASP A 32 70.73 39.00 -52.48
CA ASP A 32 69.37 38.48 -52.62
C ASP A 32 69.15 37.28 -51.66
N LEU A 33 70.10 36.35 -51.61
CA LEU A 33 70.05 35.18 -50.71
C LEU A 33 70.08 35.56 -49.23
N VAL A 34 70.89 36.56 -48.85
CA VAL A 34 70.88 37.11 -47.48
C VAL A 34 69.56 37.83 -47.18
N GLY A 35 68.97 38.52 -48.17
CA GLY A 35 67.64 39.11 -48.08
C GLY A 35 66.55 38.08 -47.77
N HIS A 36 66.48 37.00 -48.56
CA HIS A 36 65.54 35.90 -48.36
C HIS A 36 65.75 35.20 -47.00
N PHE A 37 67.01 34.92 -46.61
CA PHE A 37 67.31 34.36 -45.29
C PHE A 37 66.87 35.26 -44.13
N VAL A 38 67.05 36.59 -44.23
CA VAL A 38 66.58 37.53 -43.20
C VAL A 38 65.05 37.62 -43.17
N ALA A 39 64.38 37.53 -44.32
CA ALA A 39 62.91 37.45 -44.40
C ALA A 39 62.39 36.16 -43.75
N ALA A 40 62.95 35.01 -44.10
CA ALA A 40 62.63 33.71 -43.49
C ALA A 40 62.90 33.71 -41.97
N LYS A 41 64.02 34.26 -41.51
CA LYS A 41 64.32 34.38 -40.07
C LYS A 41 63.32 35.28 -39.34
N ARG A 42 62.75 36.29 -40.00
CA ARG A 42 61.69 37.16 -39.45
C ARG A 42 60.32 36.48 -39.46
N SER A 43 59.99 35.72 -40.51
CA SER A 43 58.71 35.01 -40.62
C SER A 43 58.57 33.94 -39.53
N LEU A 44 59.67 33.30 -39.12
CA LEU A 44 59.70 32.37 -37.96
C LEU A 44 59.24 33.00 -36.63
N ASN A 45 59.19 34.33 -36.48
CA ASN A 45 58.59 34.96 -35.30
C ASN A 45 57.07 34.70 -35.17
N THR A 46 56.42 34.20 -36.23
CA THR A 46 55.06 33.64 -36.18
C THR A 46 54.92 32.42 -35.26
N GLN A 47 56.02 31.83 -34.79
CA GLN A 47 56.01 30.83 -33.71
C GLN A 47 55.20 31.30 -32.49
N THR A 48 55.20 32.61 -32.19
CA THR A 48 54.38 33.22 -31.13
C THR A 48 52.87 32.99 -31.32
N VAL A 49 52.40 32.96 -32.57
CA VAL A 49 51.01 32.65 -32.91
C VAL A 49 50.72 31.17 -32.67
N LEU A 50 51.67 30.26 -32.97
CA LEU A 50 51.50 28.83 -32.68
C LEU A 50 51.47 28.52 -31.18
N TRP A 51 52.32 29.18 -30.37
CA TRP A 51 52.26 29.02 -28.90
C TRP A 51 50.88 29.38 -28.36
N ARG A 52 50.32 30.51 -28.82
CA ARG A 52 48.95 30.93 -28.48
C ARG A 52 47.87 30.03 -29.08
N ALA A 53 48.06 29.51 -30.29
CA ALA A 53 47.13 28.56 -30.90
C ALA A 53 47.05 27.26 -30.09
N ASN A 54 48.18 26.75 -29.58
CA ASN A 54 48.22 25.59 -28.71
C ASN A 54 47.53 25.84 -27.35
N GLU A 55 47.73 27.03 -26.77
CA GLU A 55 46.99 27.47 -25.57
C GLU A 55 45.48 27.49 -25.84
N ILE A 56 45.04 28.13 -26.93
CA ILE A 56 43.63 28.19 -27.35
C ILE A 56 43.02 26.79 -27.56
N VAL A 57 43.72 25.86 -28.23
CA VAL A 57 43.26 24.46 -28.41
C VAL A 57 43.12 23.74 -27.07
N THR A 58 44.05 23.98 -26.14
CA THR A 58 44.03 23.36 -24.81
C THR A 58 42.83 23.85 -24.00
N THR A 59 42.64 25.17 -23.91
CA THR A 59 41.47 25.77 -23.24
C THR A 59 40.15 25.36 -23.91
N ALA A 60 40.08 25.34 -25.25
CA ALA A 60 38.88 24.90 -25.96
C ALA A 60 38.54 23.42 -25.69
N ARG A 61 39.54 22.55 -25.46
CA ARG A 61 39.33 21.15 -25.07
C ARG A 61 38.77 21.03 -23.66
N GLU A 62 39.35 21.75 -22.70
CA GLU A 62 38.85 21.81 -21.32
C GLU A 62 37.39 22.28 -21.27
N LEU A 63 37.05 23.31 -22.06
CA LEU A 63 35.69 23.82 -22.20
C LEU A 63 34.75 22.82 -22.93
N LEU A 64 35.24 22.03 -23.89
CA LEU A 64 34.44 20.96 -24.52
C LEU A 64 34.08 19.85 -23.53
N GLU A 65 35.02 19.46 -22.66
CA GLU A 65 34.78 18.50 -21.58
C GLU A 65 33.79 19.07 -20.54
N GLU A 66 33.97 20.34 -20.14
CA GLU A 66 33.04 21.03 -19.24
C GLU A 66 31.62 21.14 -19.84
N ASN A 67 31.48 21.45 -21.13
CA ASN A 67 30.20 21.48 -21.84
C ASN A 67 29.43 20.17 -21.70
N ALA A 68 30.09 19.03 -21.94
CA ALA A 68 29.43 17.72 -21.86
C ALA A 68 28.93 17.44 -20.43
N ILE A 69 29.73 17.82 -19.41
CA ILE A 69 29.39 17.63 -18.00
C ILE A 69 28.26 18.58 -17.57
N LEU A 70 28.32 19.87 -17.90
CA LEU A 70 27.32 20.86 -17.52
C LEU A 70 25.99 20.63 -18.22
N ALA A 71 25.98 20.39 -19.54
CA ALA A 71 24.74 20.14 -20.27
C ALA A 71 24.01 18.89 -19.75
N ALA A 72 24.74 17.80 -19.49
CA ALA A 72 24.16 16.59 -18.90
C ALA A 72 23.63 16.83 -17.47
N LYS A 73 24.36 17.57 -16.63
CA LYS A 73 23.92 17.94 -15.28
C LYS A 73 22.68 18.82 -15.29
N ASN A 74 22.64 19.88 -16.12
CA ASN A 74 21.51 20.80 -16.20
C ASN A 74 20.25 20.06 -16.66
N ALA A 75 20.36 19.22 -17.69
CA ALA A 75 19.24 18.40 -18.17
C ALA A 75 18.74 17.41 -17.10
N ALA A 76 19.66 16.72 -16.40
CA ALA A 76 19.29 15.81 -15.32
C ALA A 76 18.62 16.55 -14.14
N ILE A 77 19.14 17.72 -13.75
CA ILE A 77 18.56 18.52 -12.67
C ILE A 77 17.18 19.05 -13.04
N ARG A 78 16.94 19.50 -14.28
CA ARG A 78 15.60 19.89 -14.74
C ARG A 78 14.59 18.76 -14.58
N ASN A 79 14.89 17.57 -15.10
CA ASN A 79 14.02 16.40 -14.95
C ASN A 79 13.76 16.04 -13.47
N ILE A 80 14.76 16.18 -12.59
CA ILE A 80 14.61 15.96 -11.14
C ILE A 80 13.70 17.04 -10.53
N VAL A 81 13.91 18.31 -10.86
CA VAL A 81 13.10 19.45 -10.41
C VAL A 81 11.62 19.22 -10.76
N ASP A 82 11.32 18.89 -12.03
CA ASP A 82 9.96 18.64 -12.50
C ASP A 82 9.29 17.51 -11.70
N GLN A 83 10.00 16.40 -11.47
CA GLN A 83 9.50 15.25 -10.69
C GLN A 83 9.31 15.57 -9.19
N GLN A 84 10.18 16.40 -8.61
CA GLN A 84 10.01 16.84 -7.21
C GLN A 84 8.83 17.80 -7.06
N VAL A 85 8.66 18.75 -8.00
CA VAL A 85 7.50 19.66 -8.03
C VAL A 85 6.20 18.87 -8.14
N GLU A 86 6.10 17.90 -9.04
CA GLU A 86 4.92 17.02 -9.14
C GLU A 86 4.63 16.27 -7.83
N THR A 87 5.67 15.84 -7.12
CA THR A 87 5.55 15.16 -5.81
C THR A 87 5.07 16.11 -4.71
N LEU A 88 5.56 17.36 -4.69
CA LEU A 88 5.13 18.38 -3.73
C LEU A 88 3.66 18.78 -3.95
N GLU A 89 3.28 19.00 -5.22
CA GLU A 89 1.91 19.26 -5.65
C GLU A 89 0.95 18.08 -5.33
N ALA A 90 1.44 16.83 -5.40
CA ALA A 90 0.67 15.68 -4.96
C ALA A 90 0.46 15.65 -3.43
N ALA A 91 1.45 16.08 -2.65
CA ALA A 91 1.32 16.20 -1.19
C ALA A 91 0.32 17.30 -0.80
N ARG A 92 0.39 18.46 -1.47
CA ARG A 92 -0.58 19.57 -1.34
C ARG A 92 -2.01 19.10 -1.57
N ARG A 93 -2.30 18.53 -2.75
CA ARG A 93 -3.63 17.98 -3.08
C ARG A 93 -4.13 16.94 -2.06
N GLY A 94 -3.22 16.15 -1.49
CA GLY A 94 -3.57 15.19 -0.45
C GLY A 94 -4.08 15.85 0.85
N VAL A 95 -3.53 17.01 1.21
CA VAL A 95 -4.00 17.82 2.34
C VAL A 95 -5.36 18.46 2.03
N ASP A 96 -5.52 19.04 0.84
CA ASP A 96 -6.77 19.69 0.39
C ASP A 96 -7.97 18.73 0.40
N ILE A 97 -7.76 17.47 -0.02
CA ILE A 97 -8.80 16.43 -0.03
C ILE A 97 -9.28 16.13 1.40
N VAL A 98 -8.35 15.98 2.35
CA VAL A 98 -8.69 15.72 3.76
C VAL A 98 -9.47 16.88 4.37
N GLU A 99 -9.10 18.13 4.04
CA GLU A 99 -9.88 19.29 4.47
C GLU A 99 -11.29 19.30 3.86
N ALA A 100 -11.40 19.10 2.55
CA ALA A 100 -12.68 19.14 1.83
C ALA A 100 -13.67 18.06 2.30
N GLU A 101 -13.20 16.84 2.54
CA GLU A 101 -14.02 15.73 3.07
C GLU A 101 -14.56 16.07 4.47
N VAL A 102 -13.70 16.55 5.37
CA VAL A 102 -14.09 16.92 6.74
C VAL A 102 -15.04 18.12 6.75
N GLN A 103 -14.79 19.14 5.92
CA GLN A 103 -15.70 20.28 5.79
C GLN A 103 -17.08 19.89 5.24
N ALA A 104 -17.15 18.88 4.37
CA ALA A 104 -18.41 18.37 3.84
C ALA A 104 -19.21 17.60 4.91
N GLU A 105 -18.55 16.69 5.64
CA GLU A 105 -19.19 15.93 6.74
C GLU A 105 -19.65 16.86 7.87
N PHE A 106 -18.83 17.85 8.26
CA PHE A 106 -19.20 18.83 9.29
C PHE A 106 -20.42 19.69 8.92
N LYS A 107 -20.54 20.12 7.66
CA LYS A 107 -21.73 20.87 7.18
C LYS A 107 -23.00 20.03 7.27
N GLN A 108 -22.92 18.73 7.00
CA GLN A 108 -24.06 17.82 7.15
C GLN A 108 -24.42 17.64 8.63
N LEU A 109 -23.42 17.34 9.49
CA LEU A 109 -23.66 17.15 10.92
C LEU A 109 -24.20 18.41 11.62
N LEU A 110 -23.80 19.62 11.20
CA LEU A 110 -24.42 20.86 11.68
C LEU A 110 -25.92 20.96 11.28
N HIS A 111 -26.27 20.56 10.06
CA HIS A 111 -27.67 20.57 9.62
C HIS A 111 -28.54 19.57 10.40
N ASP A 112 -28.00 18.38 10.66
CA ASP A 112 -28.68 17.34 11.45
C ASP A 112 -28.83 17.78 12.92
N LEU A 113 -27.81 18.46 13.46
CA LEU A 113 -27.80 19.06 14.80
C LEU A 113 -28.86 20.16 14.95
N ASP A 114 -28.92 21.11 14.01
CA ASP A 114 -29.95 22.16 13.98
C ASP A 114 -31.37 21.55 13.88
N THR A 115 -31.51 20.46 13.13
CA THR A 115 -32.79 19.76 12.95
C THR A 115 -33.26 19.06 14.23
N SER A 116 -32.36 18.34 14.92
CA SER A 116 -32.63 17.70 16.22
C SER A 116 -33.01 18.75 17.28
N PHE A 117 -32.24 19.84 17.37
CA PHE A 117 -32.54 20.94 18.29
C PHE A 117 -33.89 21.61 18.03
N ALA A 118 -34.23 21.84 16.77
CA ALA A 118 -35.53 22.38 16.39
C ALA A 118 -36.69 21.44 16.76
N GLY A 119 -36.51 20.13 16.57
CA GLY A 119 -37.45 19.10 17.00
C GLY A 119 -37.69 19.11 18.52
N LEU A 120 -36.61 19.10 19.30
CA LEU A 120 -36.67 19.18 20.76
C LEU A 120 -37.38 20.47 21.24
N ASN A 121 -37.03 21.63 20.69
CA ASN A 121 -37.64 22.91 21.09
C ASN A 121 -39.13 22.99 20.69
N SER A 122 -39.54 22.33 19.61
CA SER A 122 -40.96 22.17 19.26
C SER A 122 -41.71 21.37 20.34
N THR A 123 -41.18 20.22 20.76
CA THR A 123 -41.78 19.40 21.83
C THR A 123 -41.81 20.14 23.17
N LEU A 124 -40.74 20.86 23.52
CA LEU A 124 -40.72 21.72 24.72
C LEU A 124 -41.77 22.83 24.65
N THR A 125 -42.11 23.33 23.47
CA THR A 125 -43.18 24.32 23.27
C THR A 125 -44.56 23.70 23.51
N VAL A 126 -44.82 22.49 23.00
CA VAL A 126 -46.06 21.75 23.32
C VAL A 126 -46.23 21.57 24.83
N LEU A 127 -45.17 21.14 25.55
CA LEU A 127 -45.24 20.98 27.00
C LEU A 127 -45.52 22.30 27.77
N ARG A 128 -45.14 23.47 27.23
CA ARG A 128 -45.48 24.79 27.80
C ARG A 128 -46.95 25.15 27.57
N GLU A 129 -47.53 24.66 26.48
CA GLU A 129 -48.92 24.95 26.10
C GLU A 129 -49.93 23.95 26.70
N THR A 130 -49.52 22.74 27.09
CA THR A 130 -50.40 21.73 27.74
C THR A 130 -50.64 22.02 29.23
N PRO A 131 -51.85 22.43 29.66
CA PRO A 131 -52.17 22.73 31.06
C PRO A 131 -52.49 21.46 31.86
N ILE A 132 -52.17 21.47 33.16
CA ILE A 132 -52.59 20.41 34.09
C ILE A 132 -54.09 20.52 34.40
N GLU A 133 -54.81 19.41 34.34
CA GLU A 133 -56.25 19.29 34.62
C GLU A 133 -56.55 19.78 36.06
N ALA A 134 -57.51 20.69 36.20
CA ALA A 134 -57.78 21.37 37.46
C ALA A 134 -58.17 20.38 38.59
N ALA A 135 -58.79 19.25 38.25
CA ALA A 135 -59.16 18.22 39.20
C ALA A 135 -58.00 17.36 39.75
N LEU A 136 -56.76 17.60 39.29
CA LEU A 136 -55.52 17.03 39.82
C LEU A 136 -54.70 18.04 40.64
N GLN A 137 -55.07 19.33 40.61
CA GLN A 137 -54.35 20.40 41.31
C GLN A 137 -55.00 20.72 42.68
N PRO A 138 -54.23 21.05 43.73
CA PRO A 138 -54.78 21.49 45.00
C PRO A 138 -55.57 22.81 44.85
N SER A 139 -56.74 22.89 45.49
CA SER A 139 -57.64 24.04 45.45
C SER A 139 -56.92 25.35 45.81
N GLY A 140 -56.85 26.30 44.86
CA GLY A 140 -56.23 27.62 45.05
C GLY A 140 -54.77 27.74 44.58
N THR A 141 -54.21 26.72 43.93
CA THR A 141 -52.90 26.82 43.26
C THR A 141 -53.01 27.46 41.86
N PRO A 142 -51.98 28.17 41.36
CA PRO A 142 -51.97 28.73 40.00
C PRO A 142 -51.86 27.62 38.94
N GLN A 143 -52.40 27.87 37.75
CA GLN A 143 -52.43 26.92 36.64
C GLN A 143 -51.01 26.51 36.21
N LYS A 144 -50.65 25.26 36.50
CA LYS A 144 -49.41 24.64 36.01
C LYS A 144 -49.57 24.06 34.60
N HIS A 145 -48.46 23.90 33.91
CA HIS A 145 -48.33 23.20 32.62
C HIS A 145 -47.37 22.01 32.77
N LEU A 146 -47.33 21.10 31.79
CA LEU A 146 -46.41 19.94 31.84
C LEU A 146 -44.94 20.36 31.92
N TYR A 147 -44.58 21.46 31.28
CA TYR A 147 -43.25 22.06 31.34
C TYR A 147 -42.79 22.46 32.76
N ASP A 148 -43.70 22.69 33.70
CA ASP A 148 -43.32 23.02 35.10
C ASP A 148 -42.75 21.82 35.88
N PHE A 149 -42.70 20.64 35.27
CA PHE A 149 -42.29 19.37 35.88
C PHE A 149 -41.04 18.74 35.22
N ILE A 150 -40.46 19.37 34.19
CA ILE A 150 -39.25 18.87 33.52
C ILE A 150 -37.99 19.54 34.07
N ASP A 151 -36.88 18.80 34.09
CA ASP A 151 -35.54 19.37 34.30
C ASP A 151 -34.91 19.74 32.95
N LEU A 152 -34.38 20.96 32.85
CA LEU A 152 -33.76 21.55 31.66
C LEU A 152 -32.24 21.66 31.78
N ALA A 153 -31.66 21.28 32.92
CA ALA A 153 -30.21 21.32 33.13
C ALA A 153 -29.47 20.44 32.11
N ALA A 154 -30.02 19.26 31.79
CA ALA A 154 -29.46 18.37 30.76
C ALA A 154 -29.41 19.02 29.37
N VAL A 155 -30.53 19.61 28.92
CA VAL A 155 -30.62 20.33 27.62
C VAL A 155 -29.59 21.46 27.55
N THR A 156 -29.53 22.29 28.59
CA THR A 156 -28.70 23.50 28.63
C THR A 156 -27.20 23.17 28.70
N ASN A 157 -26.82 22.13 29.47
CA ASN A 157 -25.43 21.69 29.56
C ASN A 157 -24.94 21.07 28.24
N LEU A 158 -25.82 20.36 27.52
CA LEU A 158 -25.50 19.79 26.22
C LEU A 158 -25.32 20.89 25.14
N GLU A 159 -26.18 21.91 25.13
CA GLU A 159 -26.02 23.10 24.27
C GLU A 159 -24.64 23.76 24.46
N GLY A 160 -24.23 23.97 25.72
CA GLY A 160 -22.90 24.51 26.03
C GLY A 160 -21.75 23.62 25.53
N THR A 161 -21.87 22.29 25.75
CA THR A 161 -20.86 21.30 25.34
C THR A 161 -20.68 21.27 23.81
N LEU A 162 -21.78 21.30 23.06
CA LEU A 162 -21.77 21.28 21.60
C LEU A 162 -21.23 22.57 21.01
N ARG A 163 -21.55 23.72 21.62
CA ARG A 163 -20.97 25.00 21.22
C ARG A 163 -19.46 25.04 21.42
N GLU A 164 -18.95 24.59 22.57
CA GLU A 164 -17.51 24.49 22.80
C GLU A 164 -16.82 23.53 21.80
N CYS A 165 -17.50 22.46 21.40
CA CYS A 165 -17.03 21.54 20.36
C CYS A 165 -16.91 22.22 18.98
N ILE A 166 -17.92 22.99 18.57
CA ILE A 166 -17.90 23.79 17.33
C ILE A 166 -16.79 24.86 17.37
N ASP A 167 -16.59 25.53 18.50
CA ASP A 167 -15.51 26.50 18.68
C ASP A 167 -14.12 25.83 18.55
N ARG A 168 -13.93 24.60 19.07
CA ARG A 168 -12.70 23.81 18.87
C ARG A 168 -12.47 23.47 17.39
N TYR A 169 -13.51 23.03 16.67
CA TYR A 169 -13.43 22.75 15.24
C TYR A 169 -13.01 23.97 14.41
N ASN A 170 -13.61 25.14 14.68
CA ASN A 170 -13.27 26.38 13.98
C ASN A 170 -11.81 26.80 14.22
N SER A 171 -11.30 26.61 15.43
CA SER A 171 -9.89 26.86 15.76
C SER A 171 -8.94 25.89 15.04
N ALA A 172 -9.28 24.60 14.97
CA ALA A 172 -8.51 23.60 14.24
C ALA A 172 -8.50 23.87 12.72
N THR A 173 -9.64 24.25 12.15
CA THR A 173 -9.79 24.64 10.73
C THR A 173 -8.94 25.87 10.40
N THR A 174 -8.96 26.90 11.25
CA THR A 174 -8.12 28.11 11.07
C THR A 174 -6.63 27.75 11.05
N THR A 175 -6.20 26.87 11.96
CA THR A 175 -4.80 26.41 12.04
C THR A 175 -4.37 25.62 10.80
N LEU A 176 -5.30 24.85 10.20
CA LEU A 176 -5.04 24.15 8.94
C LEU A 176 -4.97 25.13 7.75
N GLY A 177 -5.92 26.06 7.65
CA GLY A 177 -5.93 27.07 6.59
C GLY A 177 -4.64 27.91 6.54
N GLU A 178 -4.19 28.42 7.69
CA GLU A 178 -2.90 29.15 7.78
C GLU A 178 -1.69 28.30 7.33
N SER A 179 -1.75 26.99 7.55
CA SER A 179 -0.72 26.04 7.12
C SER A 179 -0.76 25.78 5.61
N ASN A 180 -1.96 25.69 5.03
CA ASN A 180 -2.18 25.47 3.60
C ASN A 180 -1.80 26.71 2.79
N ASP A 181 -2.23 27.91 3.21
CA ASP A 181 -1.87 29.19 2.60
C ASP A 181 -0.34 29.39 2.54
N ALA A 182 0.38 28.99 3.60
CA ALA A 182 1.83 29.04 3.67
C ALA A 182 2.51 28.07 2.69
N PHE A 183 1.97 26.84 2.55
CA PHE A 183 2.49 25.85 1.61
C PHE A 183 2.25 26.27 0.15
N ASP A 184 1.05 26.73 -0.16
CA ASP A 184 0.68 27.27 -1.48
C ASP A 184 1.58 28.46 -1.87
N THR A 185 1.78 29.41 -0.95
CA THR A 185 2.72 30.53 -1.16
C THR A 185 4.14 30.05 -1.45
N ALA A 186 4.60 28.98 -0.80
CA ALA A 186 5.93 28.43 -1.04
C ALA A 186 6.04 27.75 -2.43
N LEU A 187 4.99 27.06 -2.88
CA LEU A 187 4.92 26.44 -4.21
C LEU A 187 4.82 27.48 -5.33
N ASP A 188 4.02 28.53 -5.17
CA ASP A 188 3.93 29.64 -6.15
C ASP A 188 5.28 30.34 -6.35
N ASN A 189 6.02 30.58 -5.24
CA ASN A 189 7.37 31.13 -5.30
C ASN A 189 8.36 30.18 -6.00
N LEU A 190 8.21 28.86 -5.82
CA LEU A 190 9.02 27.85 -6.49
C LEU A 190 8.72 27.81 -8.01
N HIS A 191 7.46 27.76 -8.42
CA HIS A 191 7.04 27.80 -9.84
C HIS A 191 7.55 29.06 -10.53
N SER A 192 7.32 30.23 -9.94
CA SER A 192 7.83 31.52 -10.43
C SER A 192 9.37 31.51 -10.57
N SER A 193 10.08 30.87 -9.64
CA SER A 193 11.54 30.75 -9.73
C SER A 193 11.99 29.81 -10.85
N ILE A 194 11.25 28.71 -11.11
CA ILE A 194 11.52 27.76 -12.19
C ILE A 194 11.31 28.41 -13.56
N GLU A 195 10.23 29.17 -13.75
CA GLU A 195 9.97 29.91 -15.01
C GLU A 195 11.08 30.91 -15.36
N ASN A 196 11.76 31.46 -14.35
CA ASN A 196 12.85 32.42 -14.53
C ASN A 196 14.24 31.77 -14.75
N VAL A 197 14.36 30.44 -14.77
CA VAL A 197 15.65 29.76 -15.01
C VAL A 197 16.09 29.95 -16.47
N PRO A 198 17.29 30.54 -16.75
CA PRO A 198 17.77 30.71 -18.12
C PRO A 198 17.79 29.40 -18.90
N MET A 199 17.09 29.34 -20.03
CA MET A 199 17.13 28.17 -20.91
C MET A 199 18.33 28.27 -21.84
N THR A 200 19.18 27.24 -21.87
CA THR A 200 20.25 27.13 -22.85
C THR A 200 19.66 26.71 -24.21
N PRO A 201 20.08 27.28 -25.36
CA PRO A 201 19.57 26.87 -26.67
C PRO A 201 19.83 25.41 -27.06
N ALA A 202 20.80 24.77 -26.37
CA ALA A 202 21.12 23.37 -26.52
C ALA A 202 20.09 22.50 -25.77
N THR A 203 19.46 21.58 -26.50
CA THR A 203 18.43 20.66 -26.00
C THR A 203 18.69 19.27 -26.59
N THR A 204 17.93 18.25 -26.21
CA THR A 204 18.01 16.92 -26.85
C THR A 204 17.72 16.94 -28.37
N SER A 205 17.05 17.98 -28.86
CA SER A 205 16.77 18.20 -30.29
C SER A 205 17.70 19.21 -30.99
N ASN A 206 18.44 20.04 -30.24
CA ASN A 206 19.47 20.94 -30.77
C ASN A 206 20.80 20.68 -30.05
N PRO A 207 21.77 19.97 -30.66
CA PRO A 207 23.05 19.68 -30.01
C PRO A 207 23.83 20.97 -29.72
N SER A 208 24.68 20.94 -28.68
CA SER A 208 25.62 22.03 -28.38
C SER A 208 26.45 22.37 -29.62
N PRO A 209 26.72 23.66 -29.92
CA PRO A 209 27.58 24.05 -31.04
C PRO A 209 29.06 23.78 -30.77
N ILE A 210 29.46 23.59 -29.51
CA ILE A 210 30.87 23.51 -29.09
C ILE A 210 31.67 22.40 -29.80
N PRO A 211 31.16 21.17 -30.05
CA PRO A 211 31.91 20.15 -30.79
C PRO A 211 32.25 20.56 -32.23
N ILE A 212 31.39 21.35 -32.90
CA ILE A 212 31.66 21.86 -34.25
C ILE A 212 32.69 22.98 -34.17
N LEU A 213 32.47 23.97 -33.28
CA LEU A 213 33.40 25.08 -33.05
C LEU A 213 34.80 24.60 -32.64
N TYR A 214 34.90 23.52 -31.86
CA TYR A 214 36.17 22.90 -31.48
C TYR A 214 36.85 22.22 -32.68
N HIS A 215 36.09 21.54 -33.54
CA HIS A 215 36.64 20.89 -34.74
C HIS A 215 37.20 21.93 -35.72
N ASP A 216 36.47 23.03 -35.96
CA ASP A 216 36.92 24.12 -36.82
C ASP A 216 38.18 24.80 -36.25
N LEU A 217 38.23 24.98 -34.93
CA LEU A 217 39.38 25.53 -34.19
C LEU A 217 40.61 24.60 -34.27
N GLU A 218 40.43 23.28 -34.14
CA GLU A 218 41.50 22.29 -34.35
C GLU A 218 41.98 22.26 -35.81
N GLY A 219 41.05 22.44 -36.77
CA GLY A 219 41.35 22.63 -38.18
C GLY A 219 42.30 23.81 -38.42
N HIS A 220 41.95 25.00 -37.93
CA HIS A 220 42.79 26.19 -38.06
C HIS A 220 44.14 26.06 -37.33
N ALA A 221 44.19 25.37 -36.18
CA ALA A 221 45.45 25.09 -35.49
C ALA A 221 46.39 24.21 -36.35
N LYS A 222 45.83 23.19 -37.01
CA LYS A 222 46.55 22.30 -37.92
C LYS A 222 47.03 23.03 -39.18
N GLU A 223 46.17 23.84 -39.79
CA GLU A 223 46.51 24.66 -40.97
C GLU A 223 47.65 25.63 -40.63
N ALA A 224 47.58 26.34 -39.50
CA ALA A 224 48.64 27.24 -39.03
C ALA A 224 49.96 26.51 -38.76
N ALA A 225 49.92 25.31 -38.17
CA ALA A 225 51.10 24.49 -37.92
C ALA A 225 51.75 23.98 -39.23
N GLN A 226 50.95 23.60 -40.22
CA GLN A 226 51.44 23.20 -41.56
C GLN A 226 52.07 24.38 -42.31
N ALA A 227 51.43 25.54 -42.29
CA ALA A 227 51.97 26.77 -42.86
C ALA A 227 53.32 27.17 -42.22
N PHE A 228 53.42 27.08 -40.89
CA PHE A 228 54.68 27.33 -40.17
C PHE A 228 55.76 26.29 -40.49
N GLN A 229 55.40 25.02 -40.65
CA GLN A 229 56.36 23.98 -41.08
C GLN A 229 56.94 24.30 -42.47
N GLY A 230 56.14 24.88 -43.37
CA GLY A 230 56.62 25.43 -44.65
C GLY A 230 57.63 26.57 -44.46
N LEU A 231 57.38 27.51 -43.54
CA LEU A 231 58.34 28.58 -43.21
C LEU A 231 59.66 28.05 -42.62
N VAL A 232 59.62 26.99 -41.81
CA VAL A 232 60.82 26.31 -41.29
C VAL A 232 61.60 25.64 -42.42
N GLN A 233 60.92 24.89 -43.30
CA GLN A 233 61.56 24.27 -44.47
C GLN A 233 62.20 25.31 -45.39
N HIS A 234 61.54 26.45 -45.61
CA HIS A 234 62.09 27.56 -46.40
C HIS A 234 63.31 28.21 -45.72
N TYR A 235 63.30 28.36 -44.39
CA TYR A 235 64.45 28.83 -43.62
C TYR A 235 65.65 27.87 -43.74
N ASP A 236 65.43 26.57 -43.60
CA ASP A 236 66.47 25.54 -43.74
C ASP A 236 67.02 25.47 -45.17
N LEU A 237 66.16 25.67 -46.18
CA LEU A 237 66.55 25.80 -47.59
C LEU A 237 67.42 27.05 -47.80
N CYS A 238 67.09 28.18 -47.17
CA CYS A 238 67.90 29.40 -47.21
C CYS A 238 69.27 29.21 -46.54
N VAL A 239 69.33 28.53 -45.39
CA VAL A 239 70.59 28.16 -44.71
C VAL A 239 71.45 27.28 -45.62
N THR A 240 70.84 26.30 -46.29
CA THR A 240 71.52 25.38 -47.20
C THR A 240 72.04 26.12 -48.44
N ALA A 241 71.23 26.94 -49.09
CA ALA A 241 71.63 27.74 -50.25
C ALA A 241 72.79 28.70 -49.94
N LEU A 242 72.79 29.34 -48.77
CA LEU A 242 73.90 30.19 -48.33
C LEU A 242 75.18 29.39 -48.00
N ARG A 243 75.07 28.18 -47.43
CA ARG A 243 76.24 27.31 -47.16
C ARG A 243 76.93 26.79 -48.43
N HIS A 244 76.20 26.65 -49.52
CA HIS A 244 76.72 26.21 -50.82
C HIS A 244 77.06 27.37 -51.78
N THR A 245 77.03 28.63 -51.31
CA THR A 245 77.39 29.82 -52.09
C THR A 245 78.72 30.40 -51.59
N GLU A 246 79.63 30.77 -52.50
CA GLU A 246 80.95 31.31 -52.16
C GLU A 246 80.83 32.58 -51.29
N GLY A 247 81.44 32.56 -50.11
CA GLY A 247 81.32 33.62 -49.08
C GLY A 247 80.06 33.55 -48.19
N GLY A 248 79.02 32.80 -48.57
CA GLY A 248 77.76 32.71 -47.83
C GLY A 248 77.86 31.98 -46.49
N SER A 249 78.71 30.95 -46.36
CA SER A 249 78.94 30.23 -45.11
C SER A 249 79.45 31.12 -43.97
N ALA A 250 80.23 32.16 -44.28
CA ALA A 250 80.66 33.15 -43.30
C ALA A 250 79.51 34.06 -42.85
N ALA A 251 78.64 34.46 -43.79
CA ALA A 251 77.46 35.27 -43.50
C ALA A 251 76.42 34.53 -42.63
N VAL A 252 76.17 33.24 -42.90
CA VAL A 252 75.30 32.40 -42.05
C VAL A 252 75.87 32.32 -40.63
N THR A 253 77.16 31.98 -40.49
CA THR A 253 77.80 31.81 -39.18
C THR A 253 77.77 33.09 -38.34
N LEU A 254 77.88 34.26 -38.98
CA LEU A 254 77.69 35.57 -38.33
C LEU A 254 76.22 35.84 -37.94
N ALA A 255 75.25 35.41 -38.76
CA ALA A 255 73.83 35.71 -38.58
C ALA A 255 73.08 34.69 -37.69
N THR A 256 73.63 33.49 -37.45
CA THR A 256 73.11 32.46 -36.53
C THR A 256 73.86 32.40 -35.20
N GLY A 257 74.72 33.39 -34.91
CA GLY A 257 75.78 33.31 -33.89
C GLY A 257 75.41 32.72 -32.53
N ASP A 258 76.24 31.77 -32.06
CA ASP A 258 76.23 31.11 -30.75
C ASP A 258 74.86 30.61 -30.23
N ALA A 259 73.93 30.28 -31.14
CA ALA A 259 72.76 29.48 -30.79
C ALA A 259 73.18 28.01 -30.53
N PRO A 260 72.77 27.38 -29.41
CA PRO A 260 73.16 26.01 -29.09
C PRO A 260 72.52 25.00 -30.07
N SER A 261 73.37 24.27 -30.78
CA SER A 261 72.98 23.26 -31.78
C SER A 261 72.13 22.13 -31.15
N GLN A 262 70.82 22.08 -31.45
CA GLN A 262 69.99 20.92 -31.14
C GLN A 262 70.09 19.83 -32.23
N SER A 263 71.28 19.23 -32.32
CA SER A 263 71.49 17.82 -32.67
C SER A 263 73.00 17.60 -32.64
N GLY A 264 73.48 16.81 -31.68
CA GLY A 264 74.88 16.42 -31.66
C GLY A 264 75.15 15.42 -32.76
N ASP A 265 75.83 15.85 -33.81
CA ASP A 265 76.61 14.95 -34.66
C ASP A 265 78.00 15.55 -34.90
N GLU A 266 79.02 14.69 -34.91
CA GLU A 266 80.42 15.10 -34.93
C GLU A 266 80.86 15.53 -36.33
N PHE A 267 81.81 16.47 -36.41
CA PHE A 267 82.48 16.91 -37.64
C PHE A 267 81.55 17.23 -38.83
N ALA A 268 81.23 18.51 -39.01
CA ALA A 268 80.73 19.01 -40.30
C ALA A 268 81.75 18.68 -41.41
N ALA A 269 81.46 17.62 -42.16
CA ALA A 269 82.18 17.29 -43.39
C ALA A 269 82.09 18.48 -44.36
N PRO A 270 83.03 18.60 -45.33
CA PRO A 270 82.82 19.51 -46.45
C PRO A 270 81.46 19.22 -47.08
N PRO A 271 80.67 20.25 -47.44
CA PRO A 271 79.39 20.03 -48.09
C PRO A 271 79.56 19.07 -49.27
N GLU A 272 78.70 18.06 -49.36
CA GLU A 272 78.72 17.16 -50.52
C GLU A 272 78.62 18.00 -51.79
N PRO A 273 79.37 17.67 -52.85
CA PRO A 273 79.41 18.46 -54.08
C PRO A 273 78.09 18.31 -54.84
N MET A 274 77.08 19.09 -54.41
CA MET A 274 75.81 19.28 -55.08
C MET A 274 76.06 19.70 -56.53
N SER A 275 75.38 19.04 -57.47
CA SER A 275 75.53 19.33 -58.90
C SER A 275 75.06 20.74 -59.25
N GLU A 276 75.54 21.28 -60.36
CA GLU A 276 75.12 22.62 -60.80
C GLU A 276 73.65 22.65 -61.25
N GLU A 277 73.11 21.50 -61.64
CA GLU A 277 71.69 21.25 -61.88
C GLU A 277 70.87 21.34 -60.59
N GLU A 278 71.19 20.54 -59.55
CA GLU A 278 70.50 20.57 -58.24
C GLU A 278 70.59 21.95 -57.58
N ARG A 279 71.76 22.61 -57.69
CA ARG A 279 71.95 23.98 -57.19
C ARG A 279 71.01 24.97 -57.87
N ARG A 280 70.77 24.82 -59.18
CA ARG A 280 69.90 25.72 -59.95
C ARG A 280 68.43 25.46 -59.63
N GLU A 281 68.04 24.21 -59.43
CA GLU A 281 66.70 23.82 -58.98
C GLU A 281 66.40 24.38 -57.58
N MET A 282 67.31 24.18 -56.61
CA MET A 282 67.20 24.73 -55.25
C MET A 282 67.03 26.27 -55.25
N LEU A 283 67.84 27.00 -56.02
CA LEU A 283 67.74 28.46 -56.11
C LEU A 283 66.42 28.91 -56.78
N SER A 284 65.91 28.13 -57.74
CA SER A 284 64.61 28.40 -58.38
C SER A 284 63.43 28.18 -57.43
N VAL A 285 63.47 27.15 -56.58
CA VAL A 285 62.47 26.90 -55.53
C VAL A 285 62.53 28.02 -54.49
N LEU A 286 63.73 28.33 -53.98
CA LEU A 286 63.94 29.41 -53.02
C LEU A 286 63.42 30.76 -53.53
N GLN A 287 63.59 31.08 -54.81
CA GLN A 287 63.04 32.33 -55.39
C GLN A 287 61.52 32.39 -55.37
N LYS A 288 60.86 31.27 -55.64
CA LYS A 288 59.40 31.18 -55.68
C LYS A 288 58.86 31.30 -54.27
N ASP A 289 59.33 30.45 -53.36
CA ASP A 289 58.91 30.41 -51.96
C ASP A 289 59.12 31.78 -51.28
N ALA A 290 60.23 32.47 -51.55
CA ALA A 290 60.54 33.78 -50.98
C ALA A 290 59.50 34.87 -51.35
N THR A 291 58.76 34.71 -52.46
CA THR A 291 57.64 35.62 -52.80
C THR A 291 56.34 35.28 -52.06
N GLU A 292 56.20 34.05 -51.56
CA GLU A 292 55.01 33.54 -50.88
C GLU A 292 55.11 33.69 -49.34
N VAL A 293 56.31 33.90 -48.77
CA VAL A 293 56.57 34.01 -47.32
C VAL A 293 55.65 35.02 -46.60
N ASP A 294 55.45 36.22 -47.14
CA ASP A 294 54.64 37.26 -46.49
C ASP A 294 53.13 36.91 -46.53
N GLU A 295 52.66 36.20 -47.56
CA GLU A 295 51.28 35.71 -47.65
C GLU A 295 51.04 34.59 -46.62
N VAL A 296 51.96 33.63 -46.51
CA VAL A 296 51.93 32.56 -45.50
C VAL A 296 51.97 33.12 -44.07
N VAL A 297 52.75 34.18 -43.82
CA VAL A 297 52.75 34.90 -42.53
C VAL A 297 51.42 35.58 -42.24
N SER A 298 50.73 36.09 -43.27
CA SER A 298 49.39 36.66 -43.13
C SER A 298 48.36 35.58 -42.81
N GLU A 299 48.40 34.45 -43.52
CA GLU A 299 47.49 33.32 -43.26
C GLU A 299 47.62 32.80 -41.82
N ILE A 300 48.84 32.56 -41.32
CA ILE A 300 49.05 32.09 -39.93
C ILE A 300 48.41 33.05 -38.92
N ARG A 301 48.45 34.37 -39.17
CA ARG A 301 47.83 35.38 -38.30
C ARG A 301 46.31 35.40 -38.42
N GLU A 302 45.77 35.23 -39.61
CA GLU A 302 44.33 35.11 -39.86
C GLU A 302 43.75 33.88 -39.15
N ARG A 303 44.38 32.70 -39.29
CA ARG A 303 43.99 31.49 -38.55
C ARG A 303 44.03 31.71 -37.04
N GLY A 304 45.06 32.38 -36.50
CA GLY A 304 45.13 32.73 -35.08
C GLY A 304 44.04 33.70 -34.61
N SER A 305 43.52 34.56 -35.50
CA SER A 305 42.39 35.44 -35.22
C SER A 305 41.07 34.67 -35.18
N GLU A 306 40.82 33.81 -36.18
CA GLU A 306 39.61 32.96 -36.23
C GLU A 306 39.55 31.99 -35.05
N MET A 307 40.67 31.36 -34.68
CA MET A 307 40.76 30.54 -33.46
C MET A 307 40.39 31.32 -32.18
N THR A 308 40.76 32.60 -32.10
CA THR A 308 40.39 33.46 -30.96
C THR A 308 38.88 33.76 -30.97
N LEU A 309 38.29 34.02 -32.13
CA LEU A 309 36.85 34.25 -32.29
C LEU A 309 36.02 33.01 -31.90
N LEU A 310 36.44 31.83 -32.36
CA LEU A 310 35.81 30.54 -32.04
C LEU A 310 35.89 30.24 -30.53
N LEU A 311 37.03 30.49 -29.89
CA LEU A 311 37.17 30.33 -28.44
C LEU A 311 36.18 31.22 -27.68
N THR A 312 36.06 32.51 -28.04
CA THR A 312 35.08 33.41 -27.39
C THR A 312 33.63 32.96 -27.59
N GLN A 313 33.28 32.31 -28.71
CA GLN A 313 31.94 31.71 -28.88
C GLN A 313 31.72 30.52 -27.94
N ILE A 314 32.73 29.66 -27.76
CA ILE A 314 32.71 28.53 -26.81
C ILE A 314 32.57 29.05 -25.37
N GLU A 315 33.38 30.03 -24.97
CA GLU A 315 33.34 30.65 -23.63
C GLU A 315 31.95 31.24 -23.32
N ASN A 316 31.34 31.95 -24.26
CA ASN A 316 30.00 32.52 -24.08
C ASN A 316 28.92 31.44 -23.87
N HIS A 317 28.99 30.33 -24.60
CA HIS A 317 28.05 29.22 -24.44
C HIS A 317 28.24 28.52 -23.08
N ILE A 318 29.48 28.29 -22.65
CA ILE A 318 29.80 27.76 -21.32
C ILE A 318 29.30 28.68 -20.20
N ASN A 319 29.48 30.00 -20.32
CA ASN A 319 29.00 30.94 -19.32
C ASN A 319 27.47 30.92 -19.19
N HIS A 320 26.73 30.70 -20.29
CA HIS A 320 25.29 30.51 -20.23
C HIS A 320 24.89 29.19 -19.52
N LEU A 321 25.58 28.09 -19.81
CA LEU A 321 25.41 26.80 -19.09
C LEU A 321 25.72 26.91 -17.60
N ARG A 322 26.75 27.70 -17.20
CA ARG A 322 27.10 27.99 -15.81
C ARG A 322 26.03 28.82 -15.10
N ASN A 323 25.45 29.81 -15.78
CA ASN A 323 24.34 30.62 -15.25
C ASN A 323 23.09 29.76 -15.03
N GLU A 324 22.73 28.90 -15.99
CA GLU A 324 21.66 27.91 -15.85
C GLU A 324 21.93 26.96 -14.67
N ALA A 325 23.15 26.41 -14.55
CA ALA A 325 23.53 25.52 -13.45
C ALA A 325 23.39 26.20 -12.07
N SER A 326 23.80 27.47 -11.95
CA SER A 326 23.65 28.25 -10.71
C SER A 326 22.17 28.49 -10.36
N ALA A 327 21.34 28.83 -11.36
CA ALA A 327 19.91 29.05 -11.15
C ALA A 327 19.21 27.74 -10.72
N LEU A 328 19.48 26.63 -11.41
CA LEU A 328 18.99 25.30 -11.04
C LEU A 328 19.45 24.87 -9.63
N SER A 329 20.68 25.23 -9.22
CA SER A 329 21.14 24.98 -7.85
C SER A 329 20.35 25.77 -6.80
N SER A 330 19.86 26.97 -7.11
CA SER A 330 18.97 27.73 -6.23
C SER A 330 17.58 27.10 -6.15
N ILE A 331 17.04 26.58 -7.26
CA ILE A 331 15.78 25.83 -7.27
C ILE A 331 15.87 24.58 -6.37
N LEU A 332 16.96 23.81 -6.48
CA LEU A 332 17.17 22.65 -5.61
C LEU A 332 17.23 23.02 -4.11
N GLN A 333 17.76 24.20 -3.76
CA GLN A 333 17.74 24.70 -2.39
C GLN A 333 16.33 25.08 -1.92
N MET A 334 15.51 25.71 -2.78
CA MET A 334 14.10 25.98 -2.48
C MET A 334 13.30 24.69 -2.29
N ILE A 335 13.46 23.71 -3.18
CA ILE A 335 12.83 22.38 -3.06
C ILE A 335 13.25 21.69 -1.75
N ALA A 336 14.54 21.75 -1.39
CA ALA A 336 15.01 21.17 -0.14
C ALA A 336 14.37 21.85 1.09
N GLN A 337 14.27 23.19 1.10
CA GLN A 337 13.62 23.94 2.18
C GLN A 337 12.14 23.54 2.30
N ILE A 338 11.38 23.63 1.20
CA ILE A 338 9.96 23.25 1.16
C ILE A 338 9.78 21.79 1.60
N THR A 339 10.65 20.87 1.17
CA THR A 339 10.58 19.46 1.59
C THR A 339 10.76 19.27 3.10
N THR A 340 11.50 20.14 3.79
CA THR A 340 11.57 20.11 5.27
C THR A 340 10.28 20.62 5.92
N GLU A 341 9.62 21.60 5.31
CA GLU A 341 8.40 22.25 5.80
C GLU A 341 7.14 21.40 5.53
N VAL A 342 7.08 20.67 4.41
CA VAL A 342 6.02 19.70 4.04
C VAL A 342 5.66 18.75 5.18
N ARG A 343 6.66 18.32 5.97
CA ARG A 343 6.41 17.47 7.13
C ARG A 343 5.51 18.15 8.16
N SER A 344 5.70 19.45 8.38
CA SER A 344 4.89 20.26 9.30
C SER A 344 3.46 20.39 8.76
N HIS A 345 3.30 20.71 7.47
CA HIS A 345 1.98 20.83 6.84
C HIS A 345 1.17 19.52 6.92
N ILE A 346 1.79 18.38 6.58
CA ILE A 346 1.17 17.04 6.70
C ILE A 346 0.82 16.71 8.17
N LEU A 347 1.67 17.08 9.13
CA LEU A 347 1.38 16.87 10.56
C LEU A 347 0.23 17.76 11.05
N THR A 348 0.10 19.00 10.55
CA THR A 348 -1.04 19.88 10.86
C THR A 348 -2.34 19.30 10.31
N SER A 349 -2.37 18.91 9.02
CA SER A 349 -3.52 18.24 8.38
C SER A 349 -3.93 16.97 9.14
N ARG A 350 -2.95 16.13 9.51
CA ARG A 350 -3.21 14.93 10.30
C ARG A 350 -3.73 15.24 11.71
N SER A 351 -3.23 16.28 12.37
CA SER A 351 -3.71 16.69 13.70
C SER A 351 -5.13 17.23 13.64
N PHE A 352 -5.48 17.99 12.60
CA PHE A 352 -6.85 18.40 12.30
C PHE A 352 -7.78 17.18 12.09
N HIS A 353 -7.36 16.22 11.26
CA HIS A 353 -8.17 15.02 11.00
C HIS A 353 -8.34 14.11 12.23
N ILE A 354 -7.32 14.00 13.09
CA ILE A 354 -7.43 13.31 14.39
C ILE A 354 -8.42 14.07 15.30
N SER A 355 -8.30 15.40 15.40
CA SER A 355 -9.25 16.23 16.18
C SER A 355 -10.69 16.11 15.66
N TRP A 356 -10.88 15.90 14.36
CA TRP A 356 -12.18 15.61 13.76
C TRP A 356 -12.72 14.25 14.24
N LEU A 357 -11.96 13.17 14.03
CA LEU A 357 -12.42 11.80 14.29
C LEU A 357 -12.57 11.47 15.78
N ASP A 358 -11.67 11.95 16.63
CA ASP A 358 -11.59 11.53 18.03
C ASP A 358 -12.38 12.45 18.99
N ASP A 359 -12.60 13.72 18.64
CA ASP A 359 -13.29 14.72 19.48
C ASP A 359 -14.55 15.28 18.80
N THR A 360 -14.41 15.97 17.67
CA THR A 360 -15.52 16.77 17.11
C THR A 360 -16.68 15.90 16.63
N ARG A 361 -16.41 14.98 15.68
CA ARG A 361 -17.40 14.09 15.08
C ARG A 361 -18.20 13.27 16.10
N PRO A 362 -17.58 12.54 17.06
CA PRO A 362 -18.32 11.76 18.05
C PRO A 362 -19.10 12.65 19.03
N THR A 363 -18.58 13.84 19.39
CA THR A 363 -19.31 14.78 20.26
C THR A 363 -20.57 15.31 19.59
N LEU A 364 -20.51 15.67 18.31
CA LEU A 364 -21.67 16.10 17.53
C LEU A 364 -22.72 14.99 17.38
N LEU A 365 -22.32 13.78 16.99
CA LEU A 365 -23.22 12.63 16.85
C LEU A 365 -23.91 12.28 18.19
N SER A 366 -23.13 12.21 19.28
CA SER A 366 -23.65 11.95 20.62
C SER A 366 -24.65 13.03 21.07
N GLY A 367 -24.42 14.30 20.71
CA GLY A 367 -25.36 15.38 21.00
C GLY A 367 -26.65 15.33 20.20
N ILE A 368 -26.59 14.94 18.92
CA ILE A 368 -27.77 14.70 18.07
C ILE A 368 -28.64 13.59 18.70
N ASP A 369 -28.00 12.46 19.04
CA ASP A 369 -28.67 11.31 19.66
C ASP A 369 -29.29 11.66 21.02
N GLU A 370 -28.57 12.38 21.89
CA GLU A 370 -29.06 12.76 23.21
C GLU A 370 -30.22 13.76 23.13
N TRP A 371 -30.21 14.72 22.20
CA TRP A 371 -31.36 15.61 22.00
C TRP A 371 -32.59 14.89 21.42
N GLU A 372 -32.42 13.95 20.48
CA GLU A 372 -33.54 13.12 20.00
C GLU A 372 -34.07 12.17 21.11
N ASN A 373 -33.19 11.60 21.94
CA ASN A 373 -33.60 10.80 23.11
C ASN A 373 -34.40 11.64 24.12
N GLN A 374 -33.96 12.86 24.42
CA GLN A 374 -34.67 13.80 25.29
C GLN A 374 -36.02 14.18 24.68
N ARG A 375 -36.08 14.47 23.38
CA ARG A 375 -37.32 14.75 22.65
C ARG A 375 -38.31 13.59 22.74
N VAL A 376 -37.88 12.36 22.44
CA VAL A 376 -38.73 11.15 22.52
C VAL A 376 -39.21 10.90 23.96
N PHE A 377 -38.37 11.19 24.97
CA PHE A 377 -38.79 11.12 26.37
C PHE A 377 -39.90 12.14 26.69
N TYR A 378 -39.77 13.39 26.24
CA TYR A 378 -40.77 14.43 26.45
C TYR A 378 -42.07 14.19 25.67
N GLU A 379 -42.02 13.66 24.44
CA GLU A 379 -43.20 13.22 23.68
C GLU A 379 -43.93 12.07 24.41
N ARG A 380 -43.19 11.11 24.98
CA ARG A 380 -43.77 10.03 25.81
C ARG A 380 -44.34 10.53 27.14
N PHE A 381 -43.78 11.60 27.71
CA PHE A 381 -44.30 12.22 28.94
C PHE A 381 -45.67 12.87 28.71
N ASP A 382 -45.85 13.59 27.60
CA ASP A 382 -47.16 14.14 27.19
C ASP A 382 -48.19 13.02 26.97
N TYR A 383 -47.81 11.96 26.25
CA TYR A 383 -48.68 10.79 26.04
C TYR A 383 -49.05 10.08 27.36
N ALA A 384 -48.09 9.86 28.26
CA ALA A 384 -48.33 9.24 29.56
C ALA A 384 -49.24 10.10 30.44
N TYR A 385 -49.19 11.43 30.29
CA TYR A 385 -50.11 12.34 30.96
C TYR A 385 -51.55 12.22 30.41
N ALA A 386 -51.73 12.08 29.09
CA ALA A 386 -53.04 11.81 28.50
C ALA A 386 -53.65 10.49 29.02
N GLU A 387 -52.86 9.42 29.08
CA GLU A 387 -53.28 8.13 29.64
C GLU A 387 -53.61 8.21 31.14
N LEU A 388 -52.87 9.02 31.91
CA LEU A 388 -53.18 9.28 33.31
C LEU A 388 -54.58 9.90 33.48
N LEU A 389 -54.99 10.84 32.61
CA LEU A 389 -56.33 11.41 32.64
C LEU A 389 -57.41 10.35 32.35
N VAL A 390 -57.17 9.46 31.40
CA VAL A 390 -58.06 8.33 31.07
C VAL A 390 -58.20 7.38 32.27
N GLU A 391 -57.11 7.00 32.92
CA GLU A 391 -57.12 6.10 34.08
C GLU A 391 -57.74 6.78 35.33
N VAL A 392 -57.52 8.08 35.56
CA VAL A 392 -58.20 8.84 36.63
C VAL A 392 -59.72 8.84 36.40
N SER A 393 -60.17 9.08 35.17
CA SER A 393 -61.60 9.00 34.82
C SER A 393 -62.16 7.57 35.03
N SER A 394 -61.36 6.55 34.71
CA SER A 394 -61.73 5.15 34.82
C SER A 394 -61.80 4.69 36.27
N ARG A 395 -60.88 5.13 37.14
CA ARG A 395 -60.93 4.94 38.60
C ARG A 395 -62.19 5.56 39.19
N ARG A 396 -62.55 6.79 38.81
CA ARG A 396 -63.80 7.44 39.24
C ARG A 396 -65.04 6.61 38.83
N ARG A 397 -65.10 6.13 37.59
CA ARG A 397 -66.19 5.24 37.11
C ARG A 397 -66.25 3.91 37.87
N ARG A 398 -65.10 3.28 38.14
CA ARG A 398 -65.03 2.03 38.93
C ARG A 398 -65.49 2.25 40.38
N HIS A 399 -65.08 3.36 41.00
CA HIS A 399 -65.50 3.75 42.34
C HIS A 399 -67.01 3.97 42.42
N GLU A 400 -67.60 4.79 41.54
CA GLU A 400 -69.06 5.02 41.52
C GLU A 400 -69.85 3.73 41.22
N LYS A 401 -69.32 2.83 40.37
CA LYS A 401 -69.95 1.51 40.13
C LYS A 401 -69.94 0.63 41.39
N ALA A 402 -68.83 0.62 42.14
CA ALA A 402 -68.72 -0.12 43.40
C ALA A 402 -69.64 0.45 44.48
N LYS A 403 -69.64 1.79 44.63
CA LYS A 403 -70.52 2.53 45.54
C LYS A 403 -72.00 2.26 45.24
N ARG A 404 -72.43 2.35 43.97
CA ARG A 404 -73.82 2.01 43.59
C ARG A 404 -74.18 0.56 43.94
N LYS A 405 -73.24 -0.38 43.82
CA LYS A 405 -73.47 -1.78 44.22
C LYS A 405 -73.57 -1.95 45.74
N ALA A 406 -72.84 -1.17 46.52
CA ALA A 406 -73.00 -1.11 47.98
C ALA A 406 -74.37 -0.51 48.37
N GLU A 407 -74.81 0.55 47.70
CA GLU A 407 -76.14 1.16 47.89
C GLU A 407 -77.28 0.19 47.50
N GLU A 408 -77.15 -0.53 46.38
CA GLU A 408 -78.08 -1.59 45.96
C GLU A 408 -78.15 -2.72 47.01
N ALA A 409 -77.01 -3.13 47.58
CA ALA A 409 -76.95 -4.17 48.61
C ALA A 409 -77.58 -3.71 49.95
N GLN A 410 -77.32 -2.47 50.39
CA GLN A 410 -77.98 -1.91 51.58
C GLN A 410 -79.50 -1.94 51.43
N LYS A 411 -80.01 -1.47 50.29
CA LYS A 411 -81.45 -1.40 50.02
C LYS A 411 -82.12 -2.78 50.05
N GLU A 412 -81.41 -3.83 49.65
CA GLU A 412 -81.90 -5.21 49.71
C GLU A 412 -81.88 -5.76 51.14
N LEU A 413 -80.87 -5.44 51.95
CA LEU A 413 -80.83 -5.78 53.37
C LEU A 413 -81.96 -5.09 54.16
N ASP A 414 -82.22 -3.81 53.87
CA ASP A 414 -83.35 -3.06 54.45
C ASP A 414 -84.70 -3.69 54.07
N ARG A 415 -84.83 -4.19 52.83
CA ARG A 415 -86.03 -4.90 52.36
C ARG A 415 -86.26 -6.20 53.15
N LEU A 416 -85.23 -7.03 53.27
CA LEU A 416 -85.29 -8.30 54.00
C LEU A 416 -85.57 -8.09 55.50
N PHE A 417 -84.98 -7.05 56.11
CA PHE A 417 -85.29 -6.65 57.49
C PHE A 417 -86.78 -6.33 57.67
N ALA A 418 -87.35 -5.51 56.78
CA ALA A 418 -88.75 -5.15 56.82
C ALA A 418 -89.69 -6.33 56.48
N GLU A 419 -89.20 -7.37 55.80
CA GLU A 419 -89.95 -8.63 55.57
C GLU A 419 -89.96 -9.52 56.82
N ASP A 420 -88.83 -9.69 57.51
CA ASP A 420 -88.73 -10.40 58.80
C ASP A 420 -89.56 -9.69 59.90
N GLU A 421 -89.49 -8.36 59.98
CA GLU A 421 -90.31 -7.56 60.91
C GLU A 421 -91.81 -7.82 60.71
N ARG A 422 -92.29 -7.81 59.46
CA ARG A 422 -93.69 -8.11 59.12
C ARG A 422 -94.06 -9.56 59.41
N ALA A 423 -93.17 -10.51 59.13
CA ALA A 423 -93.40 -11.93 59.40
C ALA A 423 -93.52 -12.21 60.92
N ARG A 424 -92.64 -11.62 61.73
CA ARG A 424 -92.69 -11.70 63.20
C ARG A 424 -93.96 -11.04 63.74
N ALA A 425 -94.29 -9.83 63.31
CA ALA A 425 -95.51 -9.15 63.73
C ALA A 425 -96.78 -9.96 63.41
N GLN A 426 -96.85 -10.56 62.21
CA GLN A 426 -97.96 -11.44 61.81
C GLN A 426 -98.01 -12.73 62.67
N PHE A 427 -96.87 -13.31 63.01
CA PHE A 427 -96.78 -14.47 63.89
C PHE A 427 -97.25 -14.12 65.31
N THR A 428 -96.78 -13.01 65.89
CA THR A 428 -97.23 -12.52 67.20
C THR A 428 -98.74 -12.23 67.20
N LEU A 429 -99.29 -11.65 66.13
CA LEU A 429 -100.72 -11.35 66.02
C LEU A 429 -101.60 -12.61 65.89
N THR A 430 -101.07 -13.73 65.38
CA THR A 430 -101.84 -14.98 65.19
C THR A 430 -101.62 -16.03 66.27
N GLN A 431 -100.46 -16.05 66.93
CA GLN A 431 -100.07 -17.07 67.92
C GLN A 431 -99.69 -16.51 69.30
N GLY A 432 -99.50 -15.18 69.43
CA GLY A 432 -98.97 -14.56 70.65
C GLY A 432 -99.84 -14.76 71.88
N ASP A 433 -101.17 -14.71 71.74
CA ASP A 433 -102.12 -14.92 72.84
C ASP A 433 -102.10 -16.36 73.40
N PHE A 434 -101.54 -17.31 72.64
CA PHE A 434 -101.47 -18.73 73.01
C PHE A 434 -100.08 -19.18 73.48
N LEU A 435 -99.08 -18.30 73.43
CA LEU A 435 -97.69 -18.60 73.79
C LEU A 435 -97.27 -17.83 75.06
N PRO A 436 -96.91 -18.51 76.17
CA PRO A 436 -96.42 -17.83 77.35
C PRO A 436 -95.07 -17.16 77.07
N LEU A 437 -94.88 -15.94 77.59
CA LEU A 437 -93.80 -15.02 77.22
C LEU A 437 -92.38 -15.51 77.56
N ASP A 438 -92.25 -16.56 78.37
CA ASP A 438 -91.01 -17.17 78.83
C ASP A 438 -90.58 -18.41 78.01
N ILE A 439 -91.40 -18.89 77.07
CA ILE A 439 -91.10 -20.09 76.27
C ILE A 439 -89.82 -19.94 75.41
N TRP A 440 -89.53 -18.72 74.95
CA TRP A 440 -88.30 -18.39 74.23
C TRP A 440 -88.00 -16.88 74.34
N PRO A 441 -86.83 -16.45 74.86
CA PRO A 441 -86.49 -15.03 74.96
C PRO A 441 -86.53 -14.29 73.62
N GLY A 442 -86.13 -14.94 72.53
CA GLY A 442 -86.09 -14.36 71.18
C GLY A 442 -87.45 -14.05 70.57
N LEU A 443 -88.56 -14.45 71.21
CA LEU A 443 -89.92 -14.13 70.78
C LEU A 443 -90.23 -12.62 70.81
N ARG A 444 -89.42 -11.85 71.54
CA ARG A 444 -89.49 -10.38 71.64
C ARG A 444 -88.32 -9.65 70.98
N ASP A 445 -87.34 -10.37 70.47
CA ASP A 445 -86.17 -9.75 69.85
C ASP A 445 -86.56 -9.11 68.51
N ALA A 446 -86.14 -7.85 68.34
CA ALA A 446 -86.21 -7.20 67.03
C ALA A 446 -85.43 -8.03 65.98
N PRO A 447 -85.83 -7.98 64.70
CA PRO A 447 -85.00 -8.53 63.62
C PRO A 447 -83.60 -7.89 63.64
N ARG A 448 -82.61 -8.62 63.13
CA ARG A 448 -81.23 -8.13 63.09
C ARG A 448 -81.04 -7.21 61.89
N GLN A 449 -80.68 -5.95 62.13
CA GLN A 449 -80.34 -5.01 61.06
C GLN A 449 -78.89 -5.21 60.61
N TYR A 450 -78.67 -5.11 59.30
CA TYR A 450 -77.35 -5.21 58.67
C TYR A 450 -77.05 -3.92 57.89
N GLU A 451 -75.81 -3.44 57.96
CA GLU A 451 -75.39 -2.18 57.35
C GLU A 451 -74.11 -2.36 56.53
N VAL A 452 -74.14 -1.87 55.29
CA VAL A 452 -73.01 -1.84 54.34
C VAL A 452 -72.28 -0.52 54.52
N ARG A 453 -71.10 -0.58 55.16
CA ARG A 453 -70.23 0.59 55.31
C ARG A 453 -69.03 0.48 54.38
N ALA A 454 -68.65 1.59 53.76
CA ALA A 454 -67.34 1.71 53.12
C ALA A 454 -66.26 1.62 54.21
N VAL A 455 -65.45 0.57 54.18
CA VAL A 455 -64.30 0.42 55.06
C VAL A 455 -63.24 1.42 54.60
N PRO A 456 -62.86 2.42 55.42
CA PRO A 456 -61.63 3.17 55.15
C PRO A 456 -60.49 2.17 55.22
N MET A 457 -59.51 2.23 54.31
CA MET A 457 -58.24 1.53 54.52
C MET A 457 -57.49 2.21 55.67
N GLY A 458 -57.90 1.90 56.90
CA GLY A 458 -57.06 1.99 58.07
C GLY A 458 -56.00 0.91 57.97
N ILE A 459 -54.75 1.33 58.17
CA ILE A 459 -53.56 0.50 58.18
C ILE A 459 -53.82 -0.71 59.09
N HIS A 460 -53.89 -1.91 58.50
CA HIS A 460 -53.97 -3.16 59.24
C HIS A 460 -52.54 -3.72 59.34
N ASP A 461 -51.91 -3.50 60.50
CA ASP A 461 -50.69 -4.23 60.87
C ASP A 461 -51.05 -5.72 61.02
N SER A 462 -50.81 -6.51 59.98
CA SER A 462 -50.79 -7.98 60.04
C SER A 462 -50.07 -8.57 58.81
N GLU A 463 -48.74 -8.55 58.88
CA GLU A 463 -47.74 -9.55 58.40
C GLU A 463 -47.81 -10.18 56.98
N GLU A 464 -48.87 -10.01 56.17
CA GLU A 464 -48.99 -10.58 54.81
C GLU A 464 -48.85 -9.54 53.67
N GLU A 465 -49.04 -8.24 53.94
CA GLU A 465 -48.82 -7.19 52.93
C GLU A 465 -47.34 -6.81 52.75
N GLU A 466 -46.47 -7.10 53.71
CA GLU A 466 -45.03 -6.84 53.55
C GLU A 466 -44.45 -7.69 52.43
N GLU A 467 -44.74 -9.00 52.34
CA GLU A 467 -44.20 -9.81 51.23
C GLU A 467 -44.62 -9.30 49.86
N GLN A 468 -45.86 -8.81 49.66
CA GLN A 468 -46.28 -8.28 48.36
C GLN A 468 -45.76 -6.87 48.08
N ARG A 469 -45.68 -5.99 49.08
CA ARG A 469 -45.02 -4.68 48.89
C ARG A 469 -43.53 -4.82 48.69
N TYR A 470 -42.85 -5.69 49.44
CA TYR A 470 -41.47 -6.05 49.15
C TYR A 470 -41.35 -6.78 47.82
N PHE A 471 -42.32 -7.57 47.34
CA PHE A 471 -42.24 -8.16 46.00
C PHE A 471 -42.38 -7.11 44.90
N TYR A 472 -43.31 -6.17 44.97
CA TYR A 472 -43.44 -5.12 43.94
C TYR A 472 -42.38 -4.02 44.06
N VAL A 473 -41.94 -3.66 45.27
CA VAL A 473 -40.82 -2.74 45.47
C VAL A 473 -39.50 -3.42 45.14
N ALA A 474 -39.28 -4.69 45.48
CA ALA A 474 -38.10 -5.42 45.03
C ALA A 474 -38.17 -5.75 43.54
N LEU A 475 -39.34 -5.94 42.92
CA LEU A 475 -39.45 -6.05 41.45
C LEU A 475 -39.17 -4.71 40.79
N ALA A 476 -39.67 -3.59 41.32
CA ALA A 476 -39.35 -2.26 40.81
C ALA A 476 -37.88 -1.90 41.06
N VAL A 477 -37.32 -2.24 42.21
CA VAL A 477 -35.89 -2.05 42.55
C VAL A 477 -35.02 -3.07 41.81
N PHE A 478 -35.51 -4.25 41.42
CA PHE A 478 -34.81 -5.24 40.59
C PHE A 478 -34.90 -4.91 39.11
N LEU A 479 -35.99 -4.29 38.65
CA LEU A 479 -36.11 -3.72 37.30
C LEU A 479 -35.32 -2.43 37.16
N VAL A 480 -35.28 -1.59 38.20
CA VAL A 480 -34.37 -0.45 38.29
C VAL A 480 -32.94 -0.95 38.46
N PHE A 481 -32.62 -1.95 39.29
CA PHE A 481 -31.28 -2.54 39.33
C PHE A 481 -30.95 -3.26 38.03
N LEU A 482 -31.91 -3.82 37.29
CA LEU A 482 -31.66 -4.39 35.96
C LEU A 482 -31.40 -3.30 34.94
N SER A 483 -32.19 -2.22 34.89
CA SER A 483 -31.93 -1.11 33.97
C SER A 483 -30.66 -0.36 34.34
N PHE A 484 -30.40 -0.14 35.64
CA PHE A 484 -29.22 0.53 36.17
C PHE A 484 -28.00 -0.40 36.23
N SER A 485 -28.14 -1.73 36.15
CA SER A 485 -27.03 -2.63 35.83
C SER A 485 -26.84 -2.81 34.32
N PHE A 486 -27.88 -2.70 33.50
CA PHE A 486 -27.72 -2.53 32.05
C PHE A 486 -27.08 -1.17 31.71
N PHE A 487 -27.15 -0.18 32.61
CA PHE A 487 -26.48 1.11 32.48
C PHE A 487 -25.09 1.14 33.13
N LEU A 488 -24.92 0.61 34.36
CA LEU A 488 -23.62 0.60 35.09
C LEU A 488 -22.73 -0.63 34.78
N PHE A 489 -23.28 -1.78 34.41
CA PHE A 489 -22.52 -2.95 33.94
C PHE A 489 -22.46 -3.05 32.41
N ARG A 490 -22.97 -2.04 31.67
CA ARG A 490 -22.38 -1.71 30.34
C ARG A 490 -20.99 -1.09 30.48
N SER A 491 -20.58 -0.76 31.70
CA SER A 491 -19.19 -0.51 32.11
C SER A 491 -18.66 -1.60 33.05
N GLY A 492 -18.46 -2.81 32.51
CA GLY A 492 -17.79 -3.94 33.17
C GLY A 492 -16.92 -4.72 32.16
N PRO A 493 -15.67 -5.11 32.49
CA PRO A 493 -14.65 -5.31 31.46
C PRO A 493 -14.67 -6.72 30.83
N VAL A 494 -15.05 -6.81 29.56
CA VAL A 494 -14.67 -7.93 28.68
C VAL A 494 -13.51 -7.48 27.79
N ALA A 495 -12.29 -7.58 28.34
CA ALA A 495 -11.02 -7.81 27.65
C ALA A 495 -10.70 -7.09 26.31
N TYR A 496 -11.25 -5.91 26.03
CA TYR A 496 -10.84 -5.06 24.90
C TYR A 496 -9.54 -4.27 25.18
N ASN A 497 -8.54 -4.93 25.78
CA ASN A 497 -7.27 -4.31 26.12
C ASN A 497 -6.05 -5.26 26.12
N GLU A 498 -6.11 -6.28 25.28
CA GLU A 498 -4.94 -6.79 24.57
C GLU A 498 -5.30 -6.74 23.08
N VAL A 499 -4.34 -6.38 22.21
CA VAL A 499 -4.53 -6.22 20.75
C VAL A 499 -5.42 -5.04 20.30
N PHE A 500 -5.11 -3.83 20.76
CA PHE A 500 -5.15 -2.65 19.88
C PHE A 500 -3.82 -1.89 19.95
N LYS A 501 -2.76 -2.55 19.43
CA LYS A 501 -1.59 -1.81 18.94
C LYS A 501 -2.02 -1.04 17.69
N SER A 502 -2.49 0.18 17.88
CA SER A 502 -2.58 1.14 16.78
C SER A 502 -1.20 1.23 16.12
N PRO A 503 -1.05 0.92 14.82
CA PRO A 503 0.25 0.95 14.15
C PRO A 503 0.80 2.39 14.00
N TYR A 504 0.03 3.40 14.38
CA TYR A 504 0.40 4.81 14.31
C TYR A 504 1.24 5.34 15.50
N SER A 505 2.14 4.52 16.03
CA SER A 505 3.31 5.04 16.77
C SER A 505 4.56 4.20 16.55
N SER A 506 5.30 4.52 15.50
CA SER A 506 6.74 4.23 15.44
C SER A 506 7.50 5.46 14.93
N ASN A 507 8.30 6.02 15.84
CA ASN A 507 9.39 6.99 15.68
C ASN A 507 9.34 8.00 14.51
N ILE A 508 9.12 9.27 14.88
CA ILE A 508 9.45 10.46 14.09
C ILE A 508 10.96 10.46 13.74
N GLY A 509 11.29 9.99 12.53
CA GLY A 509 12.64 10.06 11.96
C GLY A 509 12.63 9.81 10.46
N THR A 510 12.92 10.85 9.66
CA THR A 510 13.04 10.82 8.18
C THR A 510 11.94 10.06 7.41
N ALA A 511 10.92 10.79 6.95
CA ALA A 511 9.79 10.22 6.20
C ALA A 511 10.18 9.83 4.75
N THR A 512 10.76 8.64 4.57
CA THR A 512 10.70 7.91 3.30
C THR A 512 9.25 7.53 2.99
N LYS A 513 8.82 7.61 1.72
CA LYS A 513 7.54 7.01 1.29
C LYS A 513 7.50 5.54 1.74
N PRO A 514 6.37 5.02 2.26
CA PRO A 514 6.28 3.62 2.66
C PRO A 514 6.66 2.75 1.47
N THR A 515 7.53 1.77 1.71
CA THR A 515 7.94 0.83 0.67
C THR A 515 6.77 -0.08 0.30
N LEU A 516 6.90 -0.81 -0.81
CA LEU A 516 5.93 -1.85 -1.16
C LEU A 516 5.80 -2.89 -0.03
N ARG A 517 6.91 -3.23 0.65
CA ARG A 517 6.92 -4.12 1.83
C ARG A 517 6.10 -3.54 2.98
N ASP A 518 6.31 -2.27 3.33
CA ASP A 518 5.55 -1.61 4.40
C ASP A 518 4.05 -1.57 4.10
N THR A 519 3.70 -1.35 2.83
CA THR A 519 2.31 -1.32 2.34
C THR A 519 1.67 -2.71 2.40
N ILE A 520 2.37 -3.76 1.99
CA ILE A 520 1.89 -5.16 2.08
C ILE A 520 1.72 -5.57 3.55
N VAL A 521 2.70 -5.28 4.41
CA VAL A 521 2.60 -5.58 5.85
C VAL A 521 1.38 -4.89 6.46
N ALA A 522 1.15 -3.61 6.17
CA ALA A 522 0.00 -2.87 6.67
C ALA A 522 -1.34 -3.40 6.15
N LEU A 523 -1.41 -3.83 4.88
CA LEU A 523 -2.63 -4.36 4.26
C LEU A 523 -3.09 -5.67 4.94
N PHE A 524 -2.16 -6.58 5.23
CA PHE A 524 -2.45 -7.90 5.79
C PHE A 524 -2.39 -7.96 7.32
N ASP A 525 -1.95 -6.90 8.01
CA ASP A 525 -1.87 -6.82 9.49
C ASP A 525 -3.21 -7.16 10.17
N SER A 526 -4.32 -6.75 9.56
CA SER A 526 -5.69 -6.93 10.07
C SER A 526 -6.17 -8.39 10.15
N ILE A 527 -5.55 -9.32 9.41
CA ILE A 527 -5.93 -10.74 9.39
C ILE A 527 -4.85 -11.68 9.95
N ARG A 528 -3.64 -11.17 10.19
CA ARG A 528 -2.50 -11.98 10.59
C ARG A 528 -2.71 -12.62 11.96
N ILE A 529 -2.47 -13.92 12.04
CA ILE A 529 -2.61 -14.71 13.27
C ILE A 529 -1.39 -14.51 14.19
N ASP A 530 -1.60 -14.45 15.50
CA ASP A 530 -0.52 -14.39 16.48
C ASP A 530 0.15 -15.77 16.67
N PRO A 531 1.50 -15.86 16.73
CA PRO A 531 2.22 -17.12 16.94
C PRO A 531 1.78 -17.96 18.15
N THR A 532 1.19 -17.34 19.17
CA THR A 532 0.77 -17.97 20.42
C THR A 532 -0.67 -18.50 20.44
N TYR A 533 -1.48 -18.24 19.40
CA TYR A 533 -2.88 -18.68 19.35
C TYR A 533 -3.01 -20.20 19.46
N SER A 534 -3.93 -20.66 20.32
CA SER A 534 -4.17 -22.08 20.61
C SER A 534 -4.76 -22.88 19.45
N GLY A 535 -5.24 -22.20 18.41
CA GLY A 535 -5.73 -22.81 17.18
C GLY A 535 -6.02 -21.76 16.11
N TYR A 536 -6.27 -22.25 14.91
CA TYR A 536 -6.61 -21.47 13.72
C TYR A 536 -7.85 -22.10 13.06
N GLN A 537 -8.77 -21.27 12.55
CA GLN A 537 -9.94 -21.74 11.80
C GLN A 537 -9.88 -21.15 10.39
N ASP A 538 -9.96 -22.01 9.38
CA ASP A 538 -9.92 -21.57 7.98
C ASP A 538 -11.27 -21.05 7.47
N SER A 539 -11.27 -20.54 6.23
CA SER A 539 -12.48 -20.02 5.58
C SER A 539 -13.55 -21.07 5.26
N THR A 540 -13.25 -22.36 5.39
CA THR A 540 -14.23 -23.46 5.32
C THR A 540 -14.85 -23.79 6.68
N GLY A 541 -14.34 -23.17 7.76
CA GLY A 541 -14.71 -23.46 9.14
C GLY A 541 -13.94 -24.63 9.76
N LYS A 542 -12.96 -25.22 9.07
CA LYS A 542 -12.13 -26.31 9.60
C LYS A 542 -11.17 -25.73 10.64
N TYR A 543 -11.18 -26.31 11.84
CA TYR A 543 -10.32 -25.92 12.96
C TYR A 543 -9.04 -26.76 13.00
N PHE A 544 -7.93 -26.08 13.27
CA PHE A 544 -6.60 -26.65 13.41
C PHE A 544 -6.02 -26.27 14.77
N GLU A 545 -5.69 -27.26 15.59
CA GLU A 545 -5.02 -27.05 16.88
C GLU A 545 -3.61 -26.46 16.67
N GLY A 546 -3.23 -25.51 17.53
CA GLY A 546 -1.87 -24.97 17.59
C GLY A 546 -0.90 -25.91 18.30
N GLY A 547 0.27 -25.39 18.67
CA GLY A 547 1.27 -26.16 19.41
C GLY A 547 0.87 -26.44 20.85
N SER A 548 0.92 -27.70 21.27
CA SER A 548 0.75 -28.09 22.69
C SER A 548 1.83 -27.52 23.61
N LYS A 549 2.98 -27.12 23.04
CA LYS A 549 4.09 -26.44 23.71
C LYS A 549 4.54 -25.26 22.85
N ILE A 550 4.07 -24.06 23.19
CA ILE A 550 4.46 -22.81 22.52
C ILE A 550 5.95 -22.51 22.81
N THR A 551 6.78 -22.46 21.77
CA THR A 551 8.22 -22.14 21.85
C THR A 551 8.55 -20.80 21.19
N TRP A 552 7.81 -20.46 20.13
CA TRP A 552 7.96 -19.23 19.35
C TRP A 552 6.79 -18.30 19.67
N THR A 553 7.02 -17.35 20.58
CA THR A 553 5.99 -16.43 21.09
C THR A 553 6.02 -15.05 20.43
N GLU A 554 7.04 -14.77 19.63
CA GLU A 554 7.32 -13.46 19.04
C GLU A 554 7.66 -13.63 17.56
N PRO A 555 7.22 -12.73 16.66
CA PRO A 555 7.61 -12.75 15.26
C PRO A 555 9.13 -12.62 15.06
N LEU A 556 9.72 -13.61 14.39
CA LEU A 556 11.13 -13.71 14.05
C LEU A 556 11.51 -12.78 12.87
N LYS A 557 10.56 -12.47 11.96
CA LYS A 557 10.76 -11.53 10.84
C LYS A 557 12.02 -11.91 10.02
N SER A 558 12.91 -10.95 9.71
CA SER A 558 14.13 -11.15 8.92
C SER A 558 15.16 -12.14 9.52
N LYS A 559 14.88 -12.75 10.69
CA LYS A 559 15.63 -13.91 11.20
C LYS A 559 15.28 -15.21 10.47
N ILE A 560 14.13 -15.25 9.78
CA ILE A 560 13.75 -16.30 8.84
C ILE A 560 14.09 -15.81 7.43
N LEU A 561 14.80 -16.65 6.69
CA LEU A 561 14.91 -16.56 5.23
C LEU A 561 14.00 -17.61 4.59
N ILE A 562 13.08 -17.18 3.72
CA ILE A 562 12.46 -18.04 2.72
C ILE A 562 13.33 -18.05 1.46
N VAL A 563 13.67 -19.22 0.93
CA VAL A 563 14.53 -19.36 -0.25
C VAL A 563 13.93 -20.29 -1.29
N ASP A 564 13.73 -19.77 -2.50
CA ASP A 564 13.37 -20.56 -3.68
C ASP A 564 14.67 -20.98 -4.36
N ILE A 565 15.00 -22.27 -4.36
CA ILE A 565 16.27 -22.80 -4.87
C ILE A 565 16.02 -23.50 -6.20
N ASP A 566 16.49 -22.92 -7.31
CA ASP A 566 16.29 -23.52 -8.63
C ASP A 566 17.51 -23.34 -9.56
N THR A 567 17.61 -24.20 -10.56
CA THR A 567 18.55 -24.07 -11.69
C THR A 567 17.98 -23.26 -12.85
N ARG A 568 16.65 -23.12 -12.90
CA ARG A 568 15.90 -22.33 -13.89
C ARG A 568 15.87 -20.88 -13.45
N VAL A 569 16.29 -19.97 -14.34
CA VAL A 569 16.17 -18.52 -14.11
C VAL A 569 14.95 -18.01 -14.89
N PRO A 570 13.88 -17.55 -14.21
CA PRO A 570 12.59 -17.27 -14.85
C PRO A 570 12.58 -15.94 -15.62
N THR A 571 13.28 -15.90 -16.76
CA THR A 571 13.51 -14.71 -17.63
C THR A 571 12.92 -14.85 -19.04
N GLY A 572 12.38 -16.02 -19.39
CA GLY A 572 11.70 -16.28 -20.66
C GLY A 572 10.39 -15.51 -20.82
N THR A 573 9.72 -15.67 -21.96
CA THR A 573 8.43 -15.01 -22.22
C THR A 573 7.39 -15.43 -21.18
N ASN A 574 6.69 -14.45 -20.61
CA ASN A 574 5.71 -14.61 -19.53
C ASN A 574 6.29 -15.19 -18.21
N GLU A 575 7.56 -14.93 -17.91
CA GLU A 575 8.21 -15.30 -16.65
C GLU A 575 8.52 -14.07 -15.77
N ILE A 576 8.61 -14.23 -14.44
CA ILE A 576 8.57 -13.11 -13.46
C ILE A 576 9.75 -12.13 -13.51
N LEU A 577 10.91 -12.54 -14.06
CA LEU A 577 12.07 -11.67 -14.28
C LEU A 577 12.17 -11.15 -15.73
N ASN A 578 11.16 -11.39 -16.55
CA ASN A 578 11.04 -10.76 -17.85
C ASN A 578 10.57 -9.29 -17.68
N PRO A 579 11.17 -8.31 -18.38
CA PRO A 579 10.72 -6.91 -18.32
C PRO A 579 9.35 -6.65 -18.99
N ASP A 580 8.87 -7.55 -19.86
CA ASP A 580 7.55 -7.46 -20.46
C ASP A 580 6.44 -7.74 -19.44
N LYS A 581 5.22 -7.25 -19.73
CA LYS A 581 4.07 -7.42 -18.84
C LYS A 581 3.69 -8.91 -18.68
N LEU A 582 3.72 -9.41 -17.44
CA LEU A 582 3.22 -10.72 -17.08
C LEU A 582 1.71 -10.86 -17.35
N ASP A 583 1.32 -11.94 -18.03
CA ASP A 583 -0.05 -12.41 -18.19
C ASP A 583 -0.27 -13.65 -17.31
N TRP A 584 -0.84 -13.41 -16.14
CA TRP A 584 -1.24 -14.46 -15.20
C TRP A 584 -2.15 -15.51 -15.86
N GLN A 585 -3.07 -15.11 -16.74
CA GLN A 585 -4.04 -16.04 -17.31
C GLN A 585 -3.37 -17.07 -18.22
N SER A 586 -2.37 -16.67 -19.00
CA SER A 586 -1.62 -17.56 -19.89
C SER A 586 -0.39 -18.25 -19.28
N LEU A 587 -0.08 -18.05 -17.98
CA LEU A 587 0.98 -18.80 -17.30
C LEU A 587 0.77 -20.33 -17.39
N ASP A 588 1.75 -21.01 -17.98
CA ASP A 588 1.91 -22.46 -18.01
C ASP A 588 2.69 -22.93 -16.77
N MET A 589 2.27 -24.05 -16.16
CA MET A 589 2.93 -24.58 -14.95
C MET A 589 4.11 -25.49 -15.31
N SER A 590 4.97 -24.99 -16.17
CA SER A 590 6.20 -25.64 -16.64
C SER A 590 7.37 -24.64 -16.68
N GLY A 591 8.59 -25.11 -16.96
CA GLY A 591 9.74 -24.22 -17.19
C GLY A 591 10.01 -23.23 -16.06
N GLY A 592 10.38 -21.99 -16.39
CA GLY A 592 10.50 -20.89 -15.43
C GLY A 592 9.15 -20.24 -15.09
N GLN A 593 8.07 -20.50 -15.85
CA GLN A 593 6.72 -20.03 -15.51
C GLN A 593 6.16 -20.70 -14.25
N LEU A 594 6.50 -21.97 -13.98
CA LEU A 594 6.25 -22.62 -12.69
C LEU A 594 7.01 -21.91 -11.54
N VAL A 595 8.30 -21.59 -11.75
CA VAL A 595 9.10 -20.84 -10.76
C VAL A 595 8.51 -19.46 -10.53
N SER A 596 8.00 -18.82 -11.58
CA SER A 596 7.32 -17.51 -11.51
C SER A 596 6.08 -17.56 -10.61
N ASN A 597 5.31 -18.65 -10.66
CA ASN A 597 4.17 -18.87 -9.77
C ASN A 597 4.60 -19.00 -8.30
N ALA A 598 5.62 -19.83 -8.02
CA ALA A 598 6.16 -19.98 -6.68
C ALA A 598 6.69 -18.66 -6.11
N VAL A 599 7.49 -17.93 -6.88
CA VAL A 599 7.99 -16.59 -6.51
C VAL A 599 6.84 -15.69 -6.09
N MET A 600 5.74 -15.61 -6.86
CA MET A 600 4.61 -14.73 -6.51
C MET A 600 3.91 -15.13 -5.20
N ASN A 601 3.83 -16.42 -4.86
CA ASN A 601 3.23 -16.88 -3.60
C ASN A 601 4.21 -16.74 -2.42
N HIS A 602 5.43 -17.25 -2.55
CA HIS A 602 6.44 -17.29 -1.48
C HIS A 602 6.99 -15.90 -1.14
N TYR A 603 7.25 -15.05 -2.16
CA TYR A 603 7.68 -13.66 -1.94
C TYR A 603 6.63 -12.84 -1.20
N LEU A 604 5.35 -12.97 -1.60
CA LEU A 604 4.24 -12.27 -0.95
C LEU A 604 4.08 -12.72 0.50
N TYR A 605 4.12 -14.04 0.75
CA TYR A 605 4.09 -14.60 2.10
C TYR A 605 5.25 -14.08 2.97
N ALA A 606 6.46 -14.02 2.42
CA ALA A 606 7.61 -13.42 3.10
C ALA A 606 7.39 -11.92 3.40
N GLN A 607 6.79 -11.16 2.48
CA GLN A 607 6.48 -9.74 2.71
C GLN A 607 5.47 -9.56 3.85
N ILE A 608 4.38 -10.36 3.89
CA ILE A 608 3.30 -10.26 4.90
C ILE A 608 3.84 -10.41 6.33
N HIS A 609 4.70 -11.38 6.57
CA HIS A 609 5.27 -11.64 7.90
C HIS A 609 6.60 -10.92 8.16
N GLY A 610 7.12 -10.23 7.15
CA GLY A 610 8.40 -9.51 7.23
C GLY A 610 9.61 -10.43 7.29
N TYR A 611 9.52 -11.65 6.77
CA TYR A 611 10.68 -12.53 6.53
C TYR A 611 11.57 -11.98 5.42
N ASP A 612 12.81 -12.42 5.37
CA ASP A 612 13.66 -12.19 4.20
C ASP A 612 13.35 -13.23 3.12
N TYR A 613 13.61 -12.86 1.86
CA TYR A 613 13.38 -13.75 0.71
C TYR A 613 14.56 -13.70 -0.26
N LYS A 614 15.00 -14.86 -0.75
CA LYS A 614 16.01 -14.98 -1.82
C LYS A 614 15.51 -15.96 -2.90
N LEU A 615 15.47 -15.52 -4.16
CA LEU A 615 15.40 -16.44 -5.31
C LEU A 615 16.84 -16.84 -5.67
N TYR A 616 17.24 -18.05 -5.28
CA TYR A 616 18.61 -18.54 -5.40
C TYR A 616 18.78 -19.35 -6.69
N SER A 617 19.39 -18.73 -7.70
CA SER A 617 19.78 -19.39 -8.96
C SER A 617 21.02 -20.26 -8.76
N ALA A 618 20.84 -21.52 -8.36
CA ALA A 618 21.92 -22.48 -8.19
C ALA A 618 22.44 -23.02 -9.53
N ARG A 619 23.69 -23.47 -9.55
CA ARG A 619 24.27 -24.16 -10.71
C ARG A 619 24.06 -25.66 -10.57
N SER A 620 23.66 -26.34 -11.65
CA SER A 620 23.65 -27.80 -11.72
C SER A 620 25.01 -28.38 -11.32
N ILE A 621 24.98 -29.40 -10.48
CA ILE A 621 26.17 -30.13 -10.03
C ILE A 621 26.48 -31.24 -11.06
N PRO A 622 27.71 -31.34 -11.59
CA PRO A 622 28.07 -32.41 -12.53
C PRO A 622 27.73 -33.80 -11.98
N ASP A 623 27.23 -34.67 -12.86
CA ASP A 623 26.83 -36.06 -12.56
C ASP A 623 25.72 -36.24 -11.50
N HIS A 624 25.03 -35.17 -11.07
CA HIS A 624 23.89 -35.22 -10.14
C HIS A 624 22.61 -34.73 -10.80
N TYR A 625 21.46 -35.20 -10.32
CA TYR A 625 20.16 -34.60 -10.62
C TYR A 625 20.04 -33.22 -9.97
N ASN A 626 19.30 -32.30 -10.58
CA ASN A 626 19.31 -30.88 -10.19
C ASN A 626 18.82 -30.61 -8.76
N THR A 627 18.04 -31.48 -8.14
CA THR A 627 17.55 -31.33 -6.76
C THR A 627 18.69 -31.39 -5.71
N TRP A 628 19.84 -31.99 -6.04
CA TRP A 628 21.04 -32.00 -5.21
C TRP A 628 21.67 -30.62 -4.95
N ILE A 629 21.21 -29.55 -5.60
CA ILE A 629 21.59 -28.17 -5.25
C ILE A 629 21.18 -27.80 -3.81
N MET A 630 20.08 -28.37 -3.30
CA MET A 630 19.45 -27.91 -2.06
C MET A 630 20.36 -28.05 -0.82
N PRO A 631 21.02 -29.20 -0.53
CA PRO A 631 21.94 -29.31 0.61
C PRO A 631 23.14 -28.35 0.53
N HIS A 632 23.61 -28.04 -0.69
CA HIS A 632 24.71 -27.12 -0.91
C HIS A 632 24.31 -25.67 -0.57
N VAL A 633 23.12 -25.26 -0.99
CA VAL A 633 22.59 -23.90 -0.76
C VAL A 633 22.17 -23.70 0.69
N PHE A 634 21.58 -24.70 1.35
CA PHE A 634 21.36 -24.66 2.80
C PHE A 634 22.68 -24.49 3.58
N HIS A 635 23.73 -25.23 3.23
CA HIS A 635 25.04 -25.09 3.87
C HIS A 635 25.64 -23.68 3.68
N GLU A 636 25.32 -23.00 2.58
CA GLU A 636 25.78 -21.61 2.34
C GLU A 636 24.98 -20.60 3.18
N LEU A 637 23.65 -20.73 3.23
CA LEU A 637 22.75 -19.71 3.77
C LEU A 637 22.42 -19.84 5.26
N VAL A 638 22.42 -21.05 5.82
CA VAL A 638 22.05 -21.28 7.24
C VAL A 638 22.89 -20.46 8.23
N PRO A 639 24.21 -20.26 8.05
CA PRO A 639 25.01 -19.41 8.93
C PRO A 639 24.57 -17.93 9.02
N GLU A 640 23.81 -17.40 8.05
CA GLU A 640 23.39 -15.99 8.00
C GLU A 640 22.10 -15.68 8.80
N TYR A 641 21.28 -16.70 9.13
CA TYR A 641 19.92 -16.55 9.66
C TYR A 641 19.71 -17.37 10.95
N ASP A 642 18.60 -17.17 11.67
CA ASP A 642 18.18 -18.11 12.73
C ASP A 642 17.53 -19.35 12.08
N PHE A 643 16.78 -19.15 10.99
CA PHE A 643 16.15 -20.20 10.18
C PHE A 643 16.30 -19.91 8.68
N VAL A 644 16.55 -20.96 7.91
CA VAL A 644 16.35 -20.97 6.46
C VAL A 644 15.24 -21.97 6.14
N VAL A 645 14.33 -21.56 5.25
CA VAL A 645 13.16 -22.34 4.84
C VAL A 645 13.13 -22.41 3.33
N ALA A 646 13.31 -23.61 2.77
CA ALA A 646 13.20 -23.83 1.33
C ALA A 646 11.81 -24.35 0.97
N MET A 647 11.29 -23.87 -0.16
CA MET A 647 10.03 -24.30 -0.77
C MET A 647 10.29 -24.59 -2.27
N ASP A 648 9.91 -25.78 -2.74
CA ASP A 648 10.01 -26.13 -4.16
C ASP A 648 9.00 -25.34 -5.01
N ALA A 649 9.28 -25.21 -6.31
CA ALA A 649 8.48 -24.38 -7.23
C ALA A 649 7.03 -24.84 -7.46
N ASP A 650 6.66 -26.03 -6.98
CA ASP A 650 5.31 -26.59 -6.97
C ASP A 650 4.72 -26.75 -5.56
N VAL A 651 5.35 -26.12 -4.56
CA VAL A 651 4.73 -25.81 -3.26
C VAL A 651 3.90 -24.53 -3.35
N THR A 652 2.94 -24.38 -2.45
CA THR A 652 2.11 -23.18 -2.29
C THR A 652 1.70 -23.06 -0.83
N VAL A 653 1.86 -21.87 -0.26
CA VAL A 653 1.30 -21.51 1.05
C VAL A 653 -0.21 -21.28 0.91
N SER A 654 -1.00 -22.08 1.63
CA SER A 654 -2.47 -22.09 1.59
C SER A 654 -3.11 -20.94 2.37
N HIS A 655 -2.50 -20.56 3.50
CA HIS A 655 -3.00 -19.58 4.46
C HIS A 655 -1.93 -18.51 4.68
N LEU A 656 -2.01 -17.42 3.93
CA LEU A 656 -0.97 -16.39 3.90
C LEU A 656 -0.92 -15.59 5.22
N GLU A 657 -2.02 -15.58 5.96
CA GLU A 657 -2.24 -14.93 7.25
C GLU A 657 -1.65 -15.70 8.45
N VAL A 658 -1.34 -16.99 8.30
CA VAL A 658 -0.77 -17.84 9.35
C VAL A 658 0.76 -17.75 9.30
N PRO A 659 1.45 -17.30 10.37
CA PRO A 659 2.91 -17.19 10.36
C PRO A 659 3.61 -18.55 10.54
N LEU A 660 4.86 -18.65 10.05
CA LEU A 660 5.73 -19.82 10.24
C LEU A 660 5.95 -20.13 11.72
N GLU A 661 6.03 -19.13 12.60
CA GLU A 661 6.21 -19.31 14.04
C GLU A 661 5.04 -20.08 14.67
N TRP A 662 3.80 -19.83 14.20
CA TRP A 662 2.63 -20.59 14.63
C TRP A 662 2.70 -22.04 14.13
N MET A 663 3.07 -22.24 12.86
CA MET A 663 3.25 -23.57 12.29
C MET A 663 4.40 -24.34 12.96
N PHE A 664 5.50 -23.68 13.33
CA PHE A 664 6.61 -24.25 14.07
C PHE A 664 6.16 -24.74 15.45
N ASN A 665 5.33 -23.96 16.15
CA ASN A 665 4.70 -24.39 17.41
C ASN A 665 3.81 -25.63 17.18
N ARG A 666 2.94 -25.62 16.16
CA ARG A 666 2.05 -26.75 15.82
C ARG A 666 2.83 -28.03 15.47
N TRP A 667 3.92 -27.92 14.74
CA TRP A 667 4.75 -29.06 14.32
C TRP A 667 5.74 -29.53 15.40
N GLY A 668 5.84 -28.83 16.54
CA GLY A 668 6.78 -29.17 17.61
C GLY A 668 8.24 -28.84 17.30
N ILE A 669 8.48 -27.90 16.38
CA ILE A 669 9.82 -27.36 16.11
C ILE A 669 10.21 -26.51 17.32
N THR A 670 11.32 -26.86 17.97
CA THR A 670 11.83 -26.16 19.15
C THR A 670 13.23 -25.60 18.91
N ARG A 671 13.78 -24.87 19.87
CA ARG A 671 15.18 -24.38 19.82
C ARG A 671 16.23 -25.50 19.71
N ASN A 672 15.87 -26.75 20.00
CA ASN A 672 16.73 -27.93 19.86
C ASN A 672 16.65 -28.58 18.47
N THR A 673 15.66 -28.20 17.66
CA THR A 673 15.44 -28.76 16.33
C THR A 673 16.50 -28.25 15.38
N SER A 674 17.21 -29.16 14.70
CA SER A 674 18.18 -28.82 13.66
C SER A 674 17.50 -28.69 12.31
N MET A 675 16.62 -29.64 11.98
CA MET A 675 15.86 -29.65 10.72
C MET A 675 14.42 -30.15 10.91
N ALA A 676 13.50 -29.67 10.08
CA ALA A 676 12.15 -30.20 9.98
C ALA A 676 11.72 -30.35 8.52
N LEU A 677 11.11 -31.48 8.19
CA LEU A 677 10.71 -31.89 6.84
C LEU A 677 9.39 -32.67 6.95
N PRO A 678 8.47 -32.60 5.98
CA PRO A 678 7.24 -33.36 6.04
C PRO A 678 7.40 -34.83 5.65
N TRP A 679 6.52 -35.71 6.14
CA TRP A 679 6.47 -37.10 5.69
C TRP A 679 5.93 -37.19 4.25
N ASP A 680 6.66 -37.83 3.35
CA ASP A 680 6.28 -37.93 1.93
C ASP A 680 5.07 -38.86 1.71
N THR A 681 4.28 -38.70 0.64
CA THR A 681 3.07 -39.52 0.43
C THR A 681 3.40 -41.02 0.39
N GLU A 682 2.67 -41.81 1.19
CA GLU A 682 2.95 -43.25 1.29
C GLU A 682 2.23 -44.04 0.19
N GLU A 683 2.98 -44.62 -0.73
CA GLU A 683 2.52 -45.48 -1.82
C GLU A 683 2.75 -46.96 -1.49
N PHE A 684 1.74 -47.81 -1.71
CA PHE A 684 1.83 -49.26 -1.50
C PHE A 684 1.80 -50.02 -2.82
N ARG A 685 2.87 -50.78 -3.13
CA ARG A 685 2.89 -51.69 -4.29
C ARG A 685 3.07 -53.13 -3.84
N ASN A 686 2.25 -54.03 -4.38
CA ASN A 686 2.24 -55.46 -4.01
C ASN A 686 2.14 -55.68 -2.48
N ASN A 687 1.32 -54.86 -1.80
CA ASN A 687 1.14 -54.87 -0.34
C ASN A 687 2.41 -54.55 0.48
N LYS A 688 3.41 -53.90 -0.11
CA LYS A 688 4.57 -53.31 0.58
C LYS A 688 4.61 -51.80 0.31
N SER A 689 4.91 -51.00 1.33
CA SER A 689 5.20 -49.57 1.16
C SER A 689 6.48 -49.40 0.32
N ILE A 690 6.45 -48.53 -0.69
CA ILE A 690 7.64 -48.11 -1.45
C ILE A 690 8.17 -46.75 -0.99
N SER A 691 7.40 -46.03 -0.17
CA SER A 691 7.79 -44.75 0.42
C SER A 691 8.50 -44.90 1.78
N THR A 692 9.08 -46.07 2.08
CA THR A 692 9.92 -46.30 3.27
C THR A 692 11.38 -46.49 2.93
N ASP A 693 12.27 -46.10 3.85
CA ASP A 693 13.71 -46.39 3.82
C ASP A 693 14.03 -47.87 4.15
N SER A 694 15.31 -48.25 4.19
CA SER A 694 15.73 -49.60 4.62
C SER A 694 15.51 -49.93 6.10
N TYR A 695 15.08 -48.95 6.91
CA TYR A 695 14.69 -49.11 8.31
C TYR A 695 13.15 -49.21 8.47
N ASP A 696 12.43 -49.39 7.35
CA ASP A 696 10.96 -49.42 7.25
C ASP A 696 10.27 -48.14 7.78
N LEU A 697 10.99 -47.02 7.84
CA LEU A 697 10.45 -45.71 8.20
C LEU A 697 10.11 -44.89 6.95
N ARG A 698 8.93 -44.28 6.96
CA ARG A 698 8.43 -43.41 5.89
C ARG A 698 9.48 -42.34 5.54
N VAL A 699 9.71 -42.09 4.25
CA VAL A 699 10.69 -41.08 3.83
C VAL A 699 10.14 -39.67 4.12
N LEU A 700 11.05 -38.75 4.41
CA LEU A 700 10.74 -37.33 4.47
C LEU A 700 10.77 -36.75 3.05
N ASN A 701 9.92 -35.77 2.78
CA ASN A 701 9.83 -35.04 1.52
C ASN A 701 10.69 -33.76 1.60
N THR A 702 11.40 -33.41 0.53
CA THR A 702 12.32 -32.24 0.51
C THR A 702 11.73 -31.00 -0.16
N GLY A 703 10.49 -31.03 -0.66
CA GLY A 703 9.88 -29.84 -1.24
C GLY A 703 9.55 -28.74 -0.22
N PHE A 704 9.54 -29.08 1.09
CA PHE A 704 9.55 -28.11 2.16
C PHE A 704 10.57 -28.52 3.23
N VAL A 705 11.57 -27.67 3.47
CA VAL A 705 12.63 -27.94 4.45
C VAL A 705 12.85 -26.71 5.32
N VAL A 706 12.76 -26.89 6.64
CA VAL A 706 13.18 -25.91 7.64
C VAL A 706 14.53 -26.35 8.21
N ALA A 707 15.52 -25.46 8.22
CA ALA A 707 16.81 -25.67 8.86
C ALA A 707 17.08 -24.54 9.86
N GLN A 708 17.28 -24.88 11.13
CA GLN A 708 17.64 -23.90 12.18
C GLN A 708 19.16 -23.78 12.25
N ASN A 709 19.70 -22.58 12.41
CA ASN A 709 21.14 -22.39 12.57
C ASN A 709 21.65 -22.98 13.90
N SER A 710 22.46 -24.03 13.80
CA SER A 710 23.18 -24.64 14.92
C SER A 710 24.42 -25.38 14.42
N PRO A 711 25.44 -25.63 15.28
CA PRO A 711 26.60 -26.45 14.91
C PRO A 711 26.20 -27.85 14.43
N LEU A 712 25.15 -28.44 15.01
CA LEU A 712 24.66 -29.76 14.64
C LEU A 712 24.02 -29.76 13.25
N THR A 713 23.23 -28.72 12.93
CA THR A 713 22.66 -28.50 11.59
C THR A 713 23.77 -28.37 10.55
N MET A 714 24.85 -27.64 10.84
CA MET A 714 25.97 -27.49 9.92
C MET A 714 26.71 -28.82 9.67
N SER A 715 26.87 -29.67 10.71
CA SER A 715 27.38 -31.04 10.53
C SER A 715 26.43 -31.91 9.70
N MET A 716 25.11 -31.85 9.94
CA MET A 716 24.10 -32.56 9.13
C MET A 716 24.13 -32.13 7.66
N LEU A 717 24.17 -30.83 7.40
CA LEU A 717 24.22 -30.28 6.03
C LEU A 717 25.51 -30.65 5.32
N SER A 718 26.65 -30.66 6.02
CA SER A 718 27.93 -31.13 5.47
C SER A 718 27.83 -32.61 5.07
N ALA A 719 27.31 -33.46 5.96
CA ALA A 719 27.16 -34.89 5.72
C ALA A 719 26.13 -35.20 4.63
N TRP A 720 25.06 -34.42 4.51
CA TRP A 720 24.04 -34.57 3.47
C TRP A 720 24.58 -34.17 2.09
N LYS A 721 25.19 -32.98 2.00
CA LYS A 721 25.89 -32.46 0.82
C LYS A 721 26.93 -33.43 0.29
N ASP A 722 27.79 -33.94 1.17
CA ASP A 722 28.90 -34.82 0.79
C ASP A 722 28.49 -36.31 0.72
N CYS A 723 27.21 -36.67 0.96
CA CYS A 723 26.75 -38.06 1.05
C CYS A 723 27.12 -38.88 -0.20
N THR A 724 26.95 -38.30 -1.38
CA THR A 724 27.20 -38.95 -2.68
C THR A 724 28.69 -39.13 -3.02
N SER A 725 29.60 -38.59 -2.19
CA SER A 725 31.04 -38.90 -2.26
C SER A 725 31.37 -40.28 -1.69
N GLU A 726 30.44 -40.90 -0.96
CA GLU A 726 30.58 -42.18 -0.25
C GLU A 726 31.72 -42.22 0.79
N THR A 727 32.29 -41.06 1.15
CA THR A 727 33.35 -40.94 2.17
C THR A 727 32.87 -41.30 3.56
N ARG A 728 31.63 -40.92 3.92
CA ARG A 728 30.96 -41.26 5.19
C ARG A 728 29.92 -42.38 5.03
N TYR A 729 29.19 -42.42 3.91
CA TYR A 729 28.06 -43.33 3.69
C TYR A 729 28.24 -44.19 2.43
N PRO A 730 28.80 -45.40 2.56
CA PRO A 730 28.89 -46.36 1.45
C PRO A 730 27.51 -46.65 0.84
N GLY A 731 27.41 -46.57 -0.49
CA GLY A 731 26.19 -46.79 -1.25
C GLY A 731 25.31 -45.55 -1.48
N CYS A 732 25.60 -44.40 -0.85
CA CYS A 732 24.81 -43.17 -1.06
C CYS A 732 24.99 -42.60 -2.49
N GLY A 733 26.07 -42.93 -3.18
CA GLY A 733 26.38 -42.45 -4.53
C GLY A 733 25.37 -42.86 -5.61
N LYS A 734 24.54 -43.88 -5.37
CA LYS A 734 23.45 -44.26 -6.29
C LYS A 734 22.35 -43.19 -6.39
N TRP A 735 22.09 -42.47 -5.28
CA TRP A 735 21.09 -41.41 -5.21
C TRP A 735 21.48 -40.15 -5.99
N LYS A 736 22.68 -40.08 -6.60
CA LYS A 736 23.00 -39.02 -7.59
C LYS A 736 21.98 -38.93 -8.72
N GLN A 737 21.45 -40.08 -9.15
CA GLN A 737 20.57 -40.21 -10.32
C GLN A 737 19.34 -41.09 -10.06
N GLU A 738 19.39 -41.99 -9.07
CA GLU A 738 18.23 -42.81 -8.66
C GLU A 738 17.20 -41.94 -7.91
N TRP A 739 15.93 -41.98 -8.34
CA TRP A 739 14.83 -41.26 -7.70
C TRP A 739 14.56 -41.81 -6.27
N SER A 740 14.30 -41.00 -5.25
CA SER A 740 14.14 -39.53 -5.20
C SER A 740 15.37 -38.78 -4.67
N HIS A 741 16.57 -39.12 -5.14
CA HIS A 741 17.76 -38.26 -5.00
C HIS A 741 18.13 -37.87 -3.56
N GLU A 742 18.38 -36.58 -3.29
CA GLU A 742 18.79 -36.05 -1.98
C GLU A 742 17.72 -36.26 -0.90
N GLN A 743 16.43 -36.22 -1.27
CA GLN A 743 15.30 -36.58 -0.41
C GLN A 743 15.49 -37.98 0.17
N ARG A 744 15.79 -38.93 -0.71
CA ARG A 744 15.96 -40.32 -0.34
C ARG A 744 17.25 -40.52 0.44
N ALA A 745 18.35 -39.89 0.03
CA ALA A 745 19.60 -39.92 0.77
C ALA A 745 19.49 -39.38 2.20
N PHE A 746 18.71 -38.31 2.43
CA PHE A 746 18.47 -37.76 3.77
C PHE A 746 17.78 -38.79 4.67
N SER A 747 16.71 -39.40 4.16
CA SER A 747 15.90 -40.38 4.91
C SER A 747 16.66 -41.70 5.15
N GLU A 748 17.44 -42.15 4.17
CA GLU A 748 18.15 -43.44 4.17
C GLU A 748 19.43 -43.42 5.02
N TYR A 749 20.14 -42.28 5.05
CA TYR A 749 21.45 -42.17 5.73
C TYR A 749 21.48 -41.10 6.83
N ILE A 750 21.18 -39.84 6.50
CA ILE A 750 21.44 -38.69 7.40
C ILE A 750 20.56 -38.76 8.65
N ARG A 751 19.28 -39.08 8.50
CA ARG A 751 18.32 -39.25 9.60
C ARG A 751 18.73 -40.32 10.62
N HIS A 752 19.48 -41.34 10.19
CA HIS A 752 19.86 -42.50 11.02
C HIS A 752 21.28 -42.43 11.55
N ASP A 753 22.06 -41.41 11.17
CA ASP A 753 23.41 -41.25 11.68
C ASP A 753 23.38 -41.02 13.21
N PRO A 754 24.10 -41.82 14.03
CA PRO A 754 24.12 -41.66 15.48
C PRO A 754 24.66 -40.31 15.97
N GLU A 755 25.39 -39.55 15.13
CA GLU A 755 25.81 -38.18 15.45
C GLU A 755 24.64 -37.19 15.38
N PHE A 756 23.59 -37.51 14.60
CA PHE A 756 22.48 -36.61 14.28
C PHE A 756 21.17 -37.05 14.93
N ASN A 757 20.94 -38.35 15.09
CA ASN A 757 19.78 -38.93 15.76
C ASN A 757 19.94 -38.94 17.30
N VAL A 758 20.24 -37.76 17.87
CA VAL A 758 20.51 -37.60 19.31
C VAL A 758 19.27 -37.45 20.18
N SER A 759 18.15 -37.04 19.56
CA SER A 759 16.83 -36.83 20.18
C SER A 759 15.76 -36.78 19.10
N SER A 760 14.53 -37.22 19.41
CA SER A 760 13.37 -37.07 18.53
C SER A 760 12.96 -35.61 18.27
N GLU A 761 13.47 -34.65 19.05
CA GLU A 761 13.29 -33.21 18.78
C GLU A 761 14.26 -32.68 17.70
N THR A 762 15.29 -33.44 17.31
CA THR A 762 16.40 -32.94 16.47
C THR A 762 16.04 -32.84 15.00
N ILE A 763 15.38 -33.88 14.47
CA ILE A 763 14.85 -33.95 13.10
C ILE A 763 13.35 -34.17 13.22
N VAL A 764 12.56 -33.13 12.98
CA VAL A 764 11.11 -33.13 13.18
C VAL A 764 10.39 -33.52 11.88
N GLY A 765 9.59 -34.58 11.94
CA GLY A 765 8.75 -35.02 10.82
C GLY A 765 7.39 -34.33 10.83
N ILE A 766 7.20 -33.34 9.95
CA ILE A 766 5.94 -32.60 9.80
C ILE A 766 4.86 -33.52 9.18
N SER A 767 3.60 -33.42 9.63
CA SER A 767 2.50 -34.22 9.07
C SER A 767 2.37 -34.00 7.57
N CYS A 768 2.26 -35.09 6.78
CA CYS A 768 1.97 -34.95 5.36
C CYS A 768 0.65 -34.21 5.12
N ASP A 769 -0.32 -34.35 6.02
CA ASP A 769 -1.62 -33.69 5.89
C ASP A 769 -1.52 -32.17 5.97
N ASP A 770 -0.50 -31.65 6.65
CA ASP A 770 -0.25 -30.21 6.76
C ASP A 770 0.57 -29.65 5.59
N ALA A 771 1.44 -30.46 4.97
CA ALA A 771 2.53 -29.94 4.13
C ALA A 771 2.85 -30.73 2.83
N VAL A 772 2.06 -31.75 2.47
CA VAL A 772 2.19 -32.49 1.20
C VAL A 772 0.81 -32.74 0.59
N GLY A 773 0.73 -32.73 -0.75
CA GLY A 773 -0.53 -32.96 -1.47
C GLY A 773 -1.44 -31.72 -1.46
N TRP A 774 -2.75 -31.96 -1.54
CA TRP A 774 -3.80 -30.93 -1.61
C TRP A 774 -5.15 -31.55 -1.21
N PRO A 775 -6.20 -30.76 -0.92
CA PRO A 775 -7.49 -31.32 -0.52
C PRO A 775 -8.08 -32.22 -1.61
N GLY A 776 -8.27 -33.50 -1.30
CA GLY A 776 -8.73 -34.53 -2.25
C GLY A 776 -7.62 -35.19 -3.09
N PHE A 777 -6.34 -35.00 -2.75
CA PHE A 777 -5.16 -35.57 -3.41
C PHE A 777 -5.32 -37.03 -3.84
N LYS A 778 -5.72 -37.92 -2.92
CA LYS A 778 -5.86 -39.36 -3.20
C LYS A 778 -6.89 -39.66 -4.30
N ASN A 779 -8.00 -38.92 -4.32
CA ASN A 779 -9.07 -39.09 -5.28
C ASN A 779 -8.67 -38.55 -6.66
N ASP A 780 -8.02 -37.39 -6.70
CA ASP A 780 -7.54 -36.76 -7.93
C ASP A 780 -6.43 -37.58 -8.63
N VAL A 781 -5.50 -38.12 -7.84
CA VAL A 781 -4.34 -38.89 -8.33
C VAL A 781 -4.75 -40.28 -8.87
N ASN A 782 -5.90 -40.81 -8.45
CA ASN A 782 -6.61 -41.97 -9.01
C ASN A 782 -5.70 -43.11 -9.51
N ARG A 783 -4.93 -43.72 -8.60
CA ARG A 783 -4.00 -44.83 -8.90
C ARG A 783 -4.66 -46.19 -8.63
N ASP A 784 -4.25 -47.18 -9.42
CA ASP A 784 -4.59 -48.60 -9.22
C ASP A 784 -4.00 -49.23 -7.94
N TYR A 785 -3.35 -48.44 -7.08
CA TYR A 785 -2.66 -48.88 -5.89
C TYR A 785 -2.88 -47.90 -4.71
N PRO A 786 -2.90 -48.38 -3.46
CA PRO A 786 -3.18 -47.51 -2.32
C PRO A 786 -2.12 -46.41 -2.14
N ILE A 787 -2.62 -45.19 -1.92
CA ILE A 787 -1.82 -44.05 -1.48
C ILE A 787 -2.49 -43.41 -0.24
N THR A 788 -1.67 -42.88 0.66
CA THR A 788 -2.13 -42.13 1.84
C THR A 788 -2.69 -40.76 1.44
N GLU A 789 -3.81 -40.37 2.05
CA GLU A 789 -4.37 -39.03 1.88
C GLU A 789 -3.51 -38.01 2.62
N CYS A 790 -3.15 -36.92 1.94
CA CYS A 790 -2.39 -35.80 2.49
C CYS A 790 -2.99 -34.53 1.90
N ASN A 791 -3.68 -33.72 2.73
CA ASN A 791 -4.50 -32.60 2.27
C ASN A 791 -3.71 -31.29 2.02
N GLY A 792 -2.43 -31.22 2.37
CA GLY A 792 -1.62 -30.00 2.24
C GLY A 792 -2.27 -28.78 2.91
N ASN A 793 -2.77 -28.95 4.14
CA ASN A 793 -3.61 -27.94 4.83
C ASN A 793 -2.94 -26.55 4.84
N PHE A 794 -1.67 -26.47 5.23
CA PHE A 794 -0.91 -25.22 5.30
C PHE A 794 0.01 -25.00 4.10
N LEU A 795 0.67 -26.06 3.63
CA LEU A 795 1.50 -26.06 2.44
C LEU A 795 1.01 -27.14 1.48
N ARG A 796 0.59 -26.76 0.28
CA ARG A 796 0.20 -27.70 -0.78
C ARG A 796 1.41 -27.99 -1.65
N HIS A 797 1.89 -29.22 -1.63
CA HIS A 797 2.97 -29.67 -2.50
C HIS A 797 2.40 -30.51 -3.64
N HIS A 798 2.38 -29.93 -4.85
CA HIS A 798 1.87 -30.56 -6.07
C HIS A 798 2.91 -31.47 -6.73
N THR A 799 3.43 -32.45 -5.98
CA THR A 799 4.38 -33.48 -6.47
C THR A 799 3.90 -34.18 -7.74
N LEU A 800 2.57 -34.26 -7.90
CA LEU A 800 1.83 -34.66 -9.09
C LEU A 800 0.86 -33.54 -9.49
N MET A 801 0.39 -33.54 -10.74
CA MET A 801 -0.60 -32.58 -11.25
C MET A 801 -0.21 -31.08 -11.08
N LYS A 802 1.06 -30.73 -11.34
CA LYS A 802 1.63 -29.37 -11.22
C LYS A 802 0.81 -28.23 -11.84
N SER A 803 -0.09 -28.51 -12.78
CA SER A 803 -1.07 -27.53 -13.28
C SER A 803 -1.97 -26.94 -12.18
N LYS A 804 -2.24 -27.69 -11.09
CA LYS A 804 -3.04 -27.25 -9.93
C LYS A 804 -2.32 -26.25 -9.01
N THR A 805 -1.00 -26.08 -9.13
CA THR A 805 -0.23 -25.12 -8.32
C THR A 805 -0.72 -23.69 -8.56
N LYS A 806 -1.04 -23.35 -9.83
CA LYS A 806 -1.62 -22.05 -10.23
C LYS A 806 -2.91 -21.74 -9.48
N ASP A 807 -3.86 -22.66 -9.50
CA ASP A 807 -5.17 -22.49 -8.88
C ASP A 807 -5.06 -22.45 -7.35
N SER A 808 -4.14 -23.23 -6.77
CA SER A 808 -3.84 -23.15 -5.34
C SER A 808 -3.25 -21.79 -4.95
N SER A 809 -2.32 -21.26 -5.75
CA SER A 809 -1.65 -19.98 -5.50
C SER A 809 -2.59 -18.78 -5.68
N ALA A 810 -3.40 -18.74 -6.75
CA ALA A 810 -4.45 -17.73 -6.87
C ALA A 810 -5.49 -17.85 -5.75
N GLY A 811 -5.87 -19.08 -5.39
CA GLY A 811 -6.84 -19.35 -4.34
C GLY A 811 -6.41 -18.76 -2.99
N SER A 812 -5.18 -19.00 -2.54
CA SER A 812 -4.70 -18.47 -1.24
C SER A 812 -4.54 -16.95 -1.25
N VAL A 813 -4.01 -16.36 -2.32
CA VAL A 813 -3.90 -14.90 -2.47
C VAL A 813 -5.28 -14.23 -2.46
N MET A 814 -6.22 -14.73 -3.27
CA MET A 814 -7.56 -14.15 -3.36
C MET A 814 -8.37 -14.38 -2.08
N GLN A 815 -8.20 -15.50 -1.37
CA GLN A 815 -8.86 -15.75 -0.09
C GLN A 815 -8.41 -14.73 0.97
N ALA A 816 -7.09 -14.53 1.13
CA ALA A 816 -6.55 -13.59 2.10
C ALA A 816 -6.97 -12.14 1.76
N LEU A 817 -6.86 -11.73 0.49
CA LEU A 817 -7.29 -10.40 0.05
C LEU A 817 -8.81 -10.19 0.23
N SER A 818 -9.63 -11.21 -0.02
CA SER A 818 -11.08 -11.14 0.19
C SER A 818 -11.43 -10.93 1.66
N GLN A 819 -10.67 -11.52 2.59
CA GLN A 819 -10.88 -11.32 4.03
C GLN A 819 -10.50 -9.90 4.47
N VAL A 820 -9.38 -9.35 3.98
CA VAL A 820 -9.00 -7.94 4.22
C VAL A 820 -10.09 -6.99 3.69
N LEU A 821 -10.56 -7.21 2.46
CA LEU A 821 -11.63 -6.41 1.86
C LEU A 821 -12.96 -6.56 2.62
N GLN A 822 -13.30 -7.77 3.08
CA GLN A 822 -14.49 -8.01 3.90
C GLN A 822 -14.44 -7.22 5.21
N ILE A 823 -13.30 -7.25 5.92
CA ILE A 823 -13.10 -6.47 7.14
C ILE A 823 -13.24 -4.96 6.85
N ALA A 824 -12.59 -4.47 5.79
CA ALA A 824 -12.67 -3.05 5.41
C ALA A 824 -14.10 -2.61 5.05
N VAL A 825 -14.86 -3.44 4.33
CA VAL A 825 -16.28 -3.20 4.01
C VAL A 825 -17.15 -3.22 5.27
N LEU A 826 -16.97 -4.17 6.17
CA LEU A 826 -17.72 -4.25 7.43
C LEU A 826 -17.41 -3.09 8.37
N GLN A 827 -16.15 -2.63 8.43
CA GLN A 827 -15.73 -1.45 9.20
C GLN A 827 -16.30 -0.13 8.63
N ASN A 828 -16.73 -0.12 7.37
CA ASN A 828 -17.29 1.05 6.69
C ASN A 828 -18.73 0.82 6.23
N ILE A 829 -19.44 -0.13 6.86
CA ILE A 829 -20.74 -0.62 6.37
C ILE A 829 -21.75 0.52 6.16
N ASP A 830 -21.81 1.46 7.09
CA ASP A 830 -22.70 2.64 7.05
C ASP A 830 -22.42 3.62 5.89
N LYS A 831 -21.23 3.52 5.25
CA LYS A 831 -20.83 4.33 4.09
C LYS A 831 -20.99 3.59 2.76
N VAL A 832 -20.91 2.26 2.76
CA VAL A 832 -20.82 1.44 1.52
C VAL A 832 -22.07 0.60 1.27
N TRP A 833 -22.93 0.44 2.27
CA TRP A 833 -24.20 -0.29 2.16
C TRP A 833 -25.38 0.67 2.32
N TYR A 834 -26.39 0.50 1.45
CA TYR A 834 -27.62 1.27 1.45
C TYR A 834 -28.79 0.30 1.28
N GLU A 835 -29.77 0.37 2.18
CA GLU A 835 -31.02 -0.36 2.10
C GLU A 835 -32.09 0.53 1.44
N GLU A 836 -32.71 0.07 0.35
CA GLU A 836 -33.81 0.81 -0.28
C GLU A 836 -35.01 0.81 0.68
N PRO A 837 -35.55 1.98 1.08
CA PRO A 837 -36.67 2.03 2.01
C PRO A 837 -37.93 1.39 1.41
N GLU A 838 -38.66 0.60 2.21
CA GLU A 838 -39.89 -0.05 1.77
C GLU A 838 -40.89 0.95 1.17
N LYS A 839 -41.22 0.76 -0.11
CA LYS A 839 -42.28 1.50 -0.77
C LYS A 839 -43.63 1.09 -0.20
N LYS A 840 -44.11 1.83 0.82
CA LYS A 840 -45.51 1.79 1.24
C LYS A 840 -46.40 2.07 0.03
N GLY A 841 -47.19 1.06 -0.36
CA GLY A 841 -48.06 1.15 -1.53
C GLY A 841 -49.00 2.33 -1.43
N VAL A 842 -49.00 3.19 -2.45
CA VAL A 842 -49.98 4.26 -2.59
C VAL A 842 -51.28 3.63 -3.05
N GLU A 843 -52.29 3.59 -2.18
CA GLU A 843 -53.67 3.33 -2.59
C GLU A 843 -54.15 4.49 -3.48
N GLU A 844 -54.15 4.30 -4.80
CA GLU A 844 -54.83 5.21 -5.72
C GLU A 844 -56.35 5.17 -5.45
N LYS A 845 -56.84 6.22 -4.79
CA LYS A 845 -58.28 6.51 -4.74
C LYS A 845 -58.74 6.97 -6.12
N VAL A 846 -59.32 6.05 -6.89
CA VAL A 846 -60.04 6.37 -8.12
C VAL A 846 -61.35 7.09 -7.75
N GLU A 847 -61.40 8.40 -7.99
CA GLU A 847 -62.66 9.15 -7.98
C GLU A 847 -63.48 8.82 -9.23
N LEU A 848 -64.75 8.50 -9.00
CA LEU A 848 -65.74 8.19 -10.03
C LEU A 848 -66.61 9.42 -10.30
N GLU A 849 -66.44 10.06 -11.46
CA GLU A 849 -67.47 10.91 -12.05
C GLU A 849 -67.87 10.41 -13.45
N SER A 850 -69.17 10.51 -13.72
CA SER A 850 -69.91 10.09 -14.93
C SER A 850 -69.70 11.07 -16.10
N ASP A 851 -69.82 10.69 -17.39
CA ASP A 851 -71.11 10.41 -18.05
C ASP A 851 -70.93 9.99 -19.54
N GLY A 852 -71.96 9.35 -20.13
CA GLY A 852 -72.22 9.35 -21.58
C GLY A 852 -71.72 8.14 -22.44
N PRO A 853 -72.45 7.73 -23.52
CA PRO A 853 -72.50 6.29 -23.85
C PRO A 853 -72.35 5.84 -25.33
N THR A 854 -72.26 4.51 -25.51
CA THR A 854 -72.72 3.65 -26.65
C THR A 854 -71.83 3.34 -27.87
N LYS A 855 -71.42 2.06 -28.02
CA LYS A 855 -71.76 1.09 -29.12
C LYS A 855 -70.96 -0.23 -28.93
N LEU A 856 -71.59 -1.40 -28.77
CA LEU A 856 -71.92 -2.43 -29.79
C LEU A 856 -70.74 -2.84 -30.72
N ALA A 857 -70.44 -4.14 -30.99
CA ALA A 857 -70.97 -5.43 -30.50
C ALA A 857 -70.12 -6.65 -31.00
N GLY A 858 -70.15 -7.79 -30.27
CA GLY A 858 -69.89 -9.16 -30.77
C GLY A 858 -68.41 -9.60 -30.88
N LEU A 859 -68.02 -10.89 -30.78
CA LEU A 859 -68.67 -12.21 -30.60
C LEU A 859 -67.90 -12.96 -29.46
N LEU A 860 -68.51 -13.79 -28.58
CA LEU A 860 -68.79 -15.24 -28.72
C LEU A 860 -67.62 -16.09 -29.27
N VAL A 861 -67.25 -17.29 -28.75
CA VAL A 861 -67.45 -17.98 -27.45
C VAL A 861 -66.63 -19.32 -27.50
N ASP A 862 -66.26 -19.92 -26.36
CA ASP A 862 -65.76 -21.32 -26.17
C ASP A 862 -64.46 -21.77 -26.91
N THR A 863 -63.67 -22.78 -26.51
CA THR A 863 -63.42 -23.54 -25.25
C THR A 863 -62.03 -24.23 -25.37
N GLU A 864 -61.48 -24.71 -24.25
CA GLU A 864 -60.40 -25.72 -24.16
C GLU A 864 -60.62 -26.96 -25.08
N PRO A 865 -59.56 -27.70 -25.51
CA PRO A 865 -58.75 -28.51 -24.58
C PRO A 865 -57.25 -28.72 -24.90
N ALA A 866 -56.56 -29.35 -23.94
CA ALA A 866 -55.19 -29.90 -24.02
C ALA A 866 -55.19 -31.39 -24.48
N PRO A 867 -54.15 -32.22 -24.22
CA PRO A 867 -52.87 -32.33 -24.93
C PRO A 867 -52.57 -33.78 -25.44
N GLN A 868 -51.29 -34.15 -25.58
CA GLN A 868 -50.74 -35.48 -26.00
C GLN A 868 -50.73 -35.71 -27.54
N GLU A 869 -49.86 -36.52 -28.15
CA GLU A 869 -49.02 -37.66 -27.73
C GLU A 869 -47.60 -37.62 -28.39
N ALA A 870 -46.61 -38.49 -28.13
CA ALA A 870 -46.15 -39.27 -26.95
C ALA A 870 -45.00 -40.22 -27.40
N ARG A 871 -44.57 -41.13 -26.48
CA ARG A 871 -43.94 -42.47 -26.69
C ARG A 871 -42.42 -42.59 -26.83
N GLU A 872 -41.74 -43.64 -26.33
CA GLU A 872 -41.97 -44.73 -25.31
C GLU A 872 -40.63 -45.54 -25.22
N HIS A 873 -40.23 -46.36 -24.23
CA HIS A 873 -40.65 -46.65 -22.84
C HIS A 873 -39.52 -47.39 -22.07
N GLY A 874 -39.72 -47.77 -20.80
CA GLY A 874 -38.91 -48.77 -20.05
C GLY A 874 -38.18 -48.21 -18.82
N ALA A 875 -38.72 -48.24 -17.58
CA ALA A 875 -39.07 -49.39 -16.72
C ALA A 875 -37.84 -50.24 -16.32
N THR A 876 -37.54 -50.66 -15.08
CA THR A 876 -38.14 -50.60 -13.70
C THR A 876 -37.05 -51.15 -12.73
N GLY A 877 -37.03 -50.98 -11.40
CA GLY A 877 -37.88 -50.25 -10.46
C GLY A 877 -37.43 -50.47 -8.99
N ASN A 878 -37.91 -49.59 -8.09
CA ASN A 878 -38.33 -49.77 -6.69
C ASN A 878 -37.72 -50.87 -5.78
N LEU A 879 -37.29 -50.48 -4.56
CA LEU A 879 -38.09 -50.67 -3.32
C LEU A 879 -37.38 -50.14 -2.05
N VAL A 880 -38.15 -49.51 -1.16
CA VAL A 880 -37.85 -49.32 0.28
C VAL A 880 -39.08 -49.78 1.06
N PRO A 881 -38.91 -50.54 2.16
CA PRO A 881 -39.93 -50.66 3.20
C PRO A 881 -39.40 -50.30 4.60
N ILE A 882 -39.97 -49.22 5.16
CA ILE A 882 -40.68 -49.14 6.46
C ILE A 882 -40.27 -50.12 7.60
N LEU A 883 -39.88 -49.53 8.74
CA LEU A 883 -39.97 -49.95 10.17
C LEU A 883 -39.59 -51.39 10.59
N GLU A 884 -38.64 -51.51 11.54
CA GLU A 884 -38.95 -51.99 12.92
C GLU A 884 -37.81 -51.69 13.92
N GLU A 885 -38.03 -51.99 15.20
CA GLU A 885 -37.24 -51.59 16.38
C GLU A 885 -36.01 -52.50 16.66
N GLY A 886 -35.07 -52.04 17.51
CA GLY A 886 -34.48 -52.95 18.51
C GLY A 886 -32.94 -53.04 18.65
N VAL A 887 -32.41 -52.33 19.65
CA VAL A 887 -31.42 -52.82 20.65
C VAL A 887 -30.17 -53.58 20.17
N LEU A 888 -29.02 -52.87 20.09
CA LEU A 888 -27.88 -53.02 21.03
C LEU A 888 -26.86 -51.87 20.89
#